data_AF-A0A1Y6KFP0-F1
#
_entry.id   AF-A0A1Y6KFP0-F1
#
_cell.length_a   1.000
_cell.length_b   1.000
_cell.length_c   1.000
_cell.angle_alpha   90.00
_cell.angle_beta   90.00
_cell.angle_gamma   90.00
#
_symmetry.space_group_name_H-M   'P 1'
#
loop_
_entity.id
_entity.type
_entity.pdbx_description
1 polymer ?
#
loop_
_entity_poly.entity_id
_entity_poly.type
_entity_poly.pdbx_seq_one_letter_code
_entity_poly.pdbx_strand_id
1 'polypeptide(L)'
;MGRRACLAIGVATVLPVKANETSRFVDLDGAVIAARAIGDWALRSGFGAENVRVVDDKRVGGKDNPVTAARVQQAVDELFPAGGDGVDHLFLAFCGHGLTDANFGSISWLFSDSLRARYRVVADAFNEELLHHNVQRITLISDACREAPKDIDLMRLDPVRGITVDGERVESPKFDRFAACQDGQLGFMVAEQNSASPGKCIFSGVIVDVLWGKEPTAISNDVITTNSFGVCVRNRTTQRAKDYRLKLNPQCQVDPEAVVLYDKNKPPPDNGIELQPWPPAGSASIMGALPPVADAAEAERNLEMVRTDESFRNRVLGPGFGLNKLGFGVSKETLPIPRASEDMLHDLVRLRVAPSEQSRTQETQRAADAIALQLEADAVAAARAKAAGEFRRSVTQIKPSPGPDGSNLIIAGDAKLWARQPPQAGRQTAARMGFRVSTDPAGWPVLVELADGSFVPVVPYDGLYAVVKQSSTGDVMLVYGERDSRDAFRDALEAITDFAAGRIGPDRLAALAARLRLSKHADPALGAICAHLYRAMADFDSIRRMAYLFVANGQAVPFDVALLGAMDVVRGRDGTLTLAIPAVKARNRPDGASELPDFVICSTPEAQASIAGRCPWLASGWDFVTDPRRATAALVEGLAEHAAEIRRSGFTVLPAEAGRQFAQQWGLTPP
;
A
#
# COMPACT_ATOMS: atom_id res chain seq x y z
N MET A 1 -18.10 19.51 -22.66
CA MET A 1 -17.44 18.49 -21.83
C MET A 1 -15.98 18.88 -21.73
N GLY A 2 -15.39 18.73 -20.56
CA GLY A 2 -13.97 18.95 -20.36
C GLY A 2 -13.06 18.12 -21.25
N ARG A 3 -11.79 18.53 -21.33
CA ARG A 3 -10.74 17.73 -21.95
C ARG A 3 -10.59 16.39 -21.20
N ARG A 4 -10.69 15.28 -21.91
CA ARG A 4 -10.47 13.93 -21.36
C ARG A 4 -9.21 13.35 -21.99
N ALA A 5 -8.42 12.65 -21.19
CA ALA A 5 -7.17 12.05 -21.64
C ALA A 5 -7.09 10.57 -21.24
N CYS A 6 -6.34 9.77 -22.00
CA CYS A 6 -6.09 8.37 -21.69
C CYS A 6 -4.61 8.03 -21.87
N LEU A 7 -4.04 7.41 -20.83
CA LEU A 7 -2.71 6.79 -20.88
C LEU A 7 -2.89 5.31 -20.56
N ALA A 8 -2.62 4.43 -21.52
CA ALA A 8 -2.68 2.97 -21.33
C ALA A 8 -1.29 2.34 -21.49
N ILE A 9 -0.86 1.59 -20.48
CA ILE A 9 0.46 0.99 -20.38
C ILE A 9 0.30 -0.54 -20.32
N GLY A 10 0.90 -1.25 -21.28
CA GLY A 10 0.81 -2.71 -21.41
C GLY A 10 2.19 -3.37 -21.40
N VAL A 11 2.57 -3.97 -20.27
CA VAL A 11 3.86 -4.66 -20.08
C VAL A 11 3.65 -6.17 -20.19
N ALA A 12 4.16 -6.77 -21.26
CA ALA A 12 4.12 -8.21 -21.47
C ALA A 12 5.20 -8.91 -20.65
N THR A 13 6.41 -8.34 -20.57
CA THR A 13 7.53 -9.01 -19.91
C THR A 13 8.48 -8.04 -19.23
N VAL A 14 9.19 -8.53 -18.21
CA VAL A 14 10.30 -7.81 -17.56
C VAL A 14 11.61 -8.41 -18.05
N LEU A 15 12.46 -7.57 -18.63
CA LEU A 15 13.73 -7.94 -19.21
C LEU A 15 14.73 -8.31 -18.11
N PRO A 16 15.44 -9.44 -18.24
CA PRO A 16 16.43 -9.87 -17.26
C PRO A 16 17.64 -8.95 -17.26
N VAL A 17 18.39 -8.96 -16.14
CA VAL A 17 19.59 -8.12 -15.93
C VAL A 17 20.62 -8.33 -17.04
N LYS A 18 20.82 -9.58 -17.49
CA LYS A 18 21.73 -9.94 -18.58
C LYS A 18 20.94 -10.29 -19.84
N ALA A 19 21.39 -9.80 -21.00
CA ALA A 19 20.71 -10.00 -22.28
C ALA A 19 20.55 -11.48 -22.70
N ASN A 20 21.44 -12.35 -22.24
CA ASN A 20 21.43 -13.79 -22.58
C ASN A 20 20.82 -14.67 -21.47
N GLU A 21 20.25 -14.09 -20.42
CA GLU A 21 19.56 -14.84 -19.38
C GLU A 21 18.10 -15.07 -19.79
N THR A 22 17.56 -16.25 -19.51
CA THR A 22 16.15 -16.54 -19.76
C THR A 22 15.30 -15.71 -18.81
N SER A 23 14.30 -14.98 -19.34
CA SER A 23 13.38 -14.24 -18.46
C SER A 23 12.66 -15.18 -17.51
N ARG A 24 12.66 -14.83 -16.22
CA ARG A 24 11.91 -15.54 -15.18
C ARG A 24 10.44 -15.14 -15.18
N PHE A 25 10.12 -14.02 -15.84
CA PHE A 25 8.76 -13.52 -16.00
C PHE A 25 8.09 -14.17 -17.19
N VAL A 26 6.84 -14.57 -16.96
CA VAL A 26 5.96 -15.10 -17.99
C VAL A 26 5.58 -13.97 -18.93
N ASP A 27 5.52 -14.27 -20.23
CA ASP A 27 5.02 -13.32 -21.21
C ASP A 27 3.51 -13.12 -21.03
N LEU A 28 3.08 -11.87 -20.91
CA LEU A 28 1.70 -11.44 -20.67
C LEU A 28 1.17 -10.69 -21.89
N ASP A 29 1.04 -11.37 -23.03
CA ASP A 29 0.48 -10.80 -24.25
C ASP A 29 -0.92 -10.18 -24.06
N GLY A 30 -1.74 -10.75 -23.17
CA GLY A 30 -3.03 -10.20 -22.75
C GLY A 30 -2.96 -8.79 -22.16
N ALA A 31 -1.83 -8.42 -21.53
CA ALA A 31 -1.62 -7.07 -21.00
C ALA A 31 -1.51 -6.02 -22.12
N VAL A 32 -0.80 -6.37 -23.20
CA VAL A 32 -0.66 -5.53 -24.40
C VAL A 32 -2.01 -5.37 -25.10
N ILE A 33 -2.77 -6.46 -25.24
CA ILE A 33 -4.09 -6.45 -25.88
C ILE A 33 -5.06 -5.58 -25.08
N ALA A 34 -5.09 -5.74 -23.75
CA ALA A 34 -5.97 -4.95 -22.89
C ALA A 34 -5.64 -3.45 -22.94
N ALA A 35 -4.36 -3.07 -22.84
CA ALA A 35 -3.94 -1.67 -22.91
C ALA A 35 -4.37 -1.00 -24.22
N ARG A 36 -4.22 -1.71 -25.36
CA ARG A 36 -4.67 -1.23 -26.67
C ARG A 36 -6.18 -1.11 -26.76
N ALA A 37 -6.93 -2.10 -26.28
CA ALA A 37 -8.38 -2.07 -26.31
C ALA A 37 -8.97 -0.92 -25.46
N ILE A 38 -8.30 -0.56 -24.37
CA ILE A 38 -8.63 0.62 -23.55
C ILE A 38 -8.31 1.92 -24.31
N GLY A 39 -7.14 2.02 -24.94
CA GLY A 39 -6.79 3.18 -25.77
C GLY A 39 -7.76 3.38 -26.94
N ASP A 40 -8.10 2.30 -27.65
CA ASP A 40 -9.07 2.32 -28.76
C ASP A 40 -10.46 2.72 -28.28
N TRP A 41 -10.89 2.23 -27.11
CA TRP A 41 -12.13 2.68 -26.47
C TRP A 41 -12.12 4.19 -26.20
N ALA A 42 -11.04 4.71 -25.62
CA ALA A 42 -10.94 6.13 -25.28
C ALA A 42 -11.01 7.00 -26.55
N LEU A 43 -10.28 6.61 -27.60
CA LEU A 43 -10.30 7.28 -28.90
C LEU A 43 -11.72 7.35 -29.47
N ARG A 44 -12.43 6.21 -29.47
CA ARG A 44 -13.79 6.08 -30.03
C ARG A 44 -14.88 6.67 -29.14
N SER A 45 -14.59 6.85 -27.87
CA SER A 45 -15.44 7.58 -26.92
C SER A 45 -15.24 9.10 -27.01
N GLY A 46 -14.48 9.59 -27.99
CA GLY A 46 -14.37 11.01 -28.32
C GLY A 46 -13.30 11.76 -27.52
N PHE A 47 -12.29 11.09 -26.98
CA PHE A 47 -11.20 11.76 -26.23
C PHE A 47 -10.32 12.62 -27.16
N GLY A 48 -10.24 12.29 -28.46
CA GLY A 48 -9.34 12.93 -29.42
C GLY A 48 -8.00 12.20 -29.49
N ALA A 49 -7.39 12.13 -30.68
CA ALA A 49 -6.16 11.35 -30.90
C ALA A 49 -4.96 11.94 -30.15
N GLU A 50 -4.92 13.26 -30.03
CA GLU A 50 -3.92 13.99 -29.27
C GLU A 50 -3.99 13.69 -27.77
N ASN A 51 -5.15 13.27 -27.24
CA ASN A 51 -5.37 12.97 -25.83
C ASN A 51 -5.34 11.47 -25.49
N VAL A 52 -4.87 10.61 -26.40
CA VAL A 52 -4.73 9.18 -26.14
C VAL A 52 -3.29 8.74 -26.41
N ARG A 53 -2.65 8.08 -25.44
CA ARG A 53 -1.35 7.44 -25.59
C ARG A 53 -1.40 6.00 -25.10
N VAL A 54 -0.84 5.09 -25.90
CA VAL A 54 -0.67 3.68 -25.55
C VAL A 54 0.82 3.35 -25.59
N VAL A 55 1.38 2.88 -24.47
CA VAL A 55 2.77 2.47 -24.35
C VAL A 55 2.79 0.98 -24.03
N ASP A 56 3.17 0.16 -25.00
CA ASP A 56 3.21 -1.29 -24.82
C ASP A 56 4.47 -1.95 -25.40
N ASP A 57 4.62 -3.24 -25.06
CA ASP A 57 5.73 -4.12 -25.46
C ASP A 57 5.61 -4.67 -26.90
N LYS A 58 4.54 -4.36 -27.65
CA LYS A 58 4.38 -4.93 -28.99
C LYS A 58 5.48 -4.43 -29.91
N ARG A 59 6.08 -5.38 -30.64
CA ARG A 59 7.11 -5.11 -31.64
C ARG A 59 6.66 -4.10 -32.70
N VAL A 60 7.55 -3.17 -33.02
CA VAL A 60 7.35 -2.14 -34.06
C VAL A 60 8.40 -2.32 -35.15
N GLY A 61 7.97 -2.52 -36.40
CA GLY A 61 8.89 -2.76 -37.52
C GLY A 61 9.80 -3.99 -37.32
N GLY A 62 9.30 -5.01 -36.60
CA GLY A 62 10.06 -6.22 -36.26
C GLY A 62 11.06 -6.08 -35.12
N LYS A 63 11.18 -4.90 -34.49
CA LYS A 63 12.07 -4.65 -33.35
C LYS A 63 11.31 -4.73 -32.03
N ASP A 64 12.00 -5.22 -30.99
CA ASP A 64 11.49 -5.16 -29.63
C ASP A 64 11.25 -3.70 -29.22
N ASN A 65 10.16 -3.47 -28.50
CA ASN A 65 9.69 -2.15 -28.14
C ASN A 65 9.36 -2.12 -26.65
N PRO A 66 10.36 -2.27 -25.76
CA PRO A 66 10.12 -2.44 -24.33
C PRO A 66 9.49 -1.20 -23.72
N VAL A 67 8.50 -1.36 -22.85
CA VAL A 67 7.99 -0.29 -21.99
C VAL A 67 9.08 0.10 -21.00
N THR A 68 9.51 1.35 -21.02
CA THR A 68 10.55 1.89 -20.12
C THR A 68 10.08 3.19 -19.50
N ALA A 69 10.67 3.60 -18.38
CA ALA A 69 10.36 4.88 -17.74
C ALA A 69 10.50 6.06 -18.73
N ALA A 70 11.53 6.05 -19.58
CA ALA A 70 11.73 7.08 -20.59
C ALA A 70 10.61 7.14 -21.63
N ARG A 71 10.11 5.98 -22.11
CA ARG A 71 8.98 5.95 -23.07
C ARG A 71 7.66 6.37 -22.43
N VAL A 72 7.46 6.00 -21.16
CA VAL A 72 6.27 6.41 -20.41
C VAL A 72 6.33 7.92 -20.13
N GLN A 73 7.48 8.46 -19.73
CA GLN A 73 7.70 9.90 -19.59
C GLN A 73 7.40 10.63 -20.90
N GLN A 74 7.96 10.18 -22.03
CA GLN A 74 7.68 10.79 -23.32
C GLN A 74 6.18 10.79 -23.65
N ALA A 75 5.47 9.69 -23.39
CA ALA A 75 4.03 9.62 -23.61
C ALA A 75 3.25 10.58 -22.70
N VAL A 76 3.72 10.78 -21.45
CA VAL A 76 3.15 11.78 -20.54
C VAL A 76 3.42 13.20 -21.07
N ASP A 77 4.65 13.53 -21.45
CA ASP A 77 5.00 14.85 -21.99
C ASP A 77 4.19 15.20 -23.25
N GLU A 78 3.97 14.22 -24.13
CA GLU A 78 3.14 14.37 -25.31
C GLU A 78 1.64 14.52 -24.99
N LEU A 79 1.18 13.90 -23.90
CA LEU A 79 -0.21 13.99 -23.44
C LEU A 79 -0.49 15.31 -22.72
N PHE A 80 0.53 15.88 -22.07
CA PHE A 80 0.45 17.11 -21.29
C PHE A 80 1.50 18.13 -21.74
N PRO A 81 1.38 18.68 -22.96
CA PRO A 81 2.32 19.68 -23.46
C PRO A 81 2.34 20.90 -22.55
N ALA A 82 3.52 21.52 -22.39
CA ALA A 82 3.69 22.71 -21.56
C ALA A 82 2.73 23.84 -21.99
N GLY A 83 1.98 24.39 -21.02
CA GLY A 83 0.96 25.41 -21.28
C GLY A 83 -0.34 24.90 -21.91
N GLY A 84 -0.51 23.58 -22.04
CA GLY A 84 -1.76 22.97 -22.51
C GLY A 84 -2.90 23.11 -21.51
N ASP A 85 -4.13 22.95 -22.00
CA ASP A 85 -5.34 22.99 -21.17
C ASP A 85 -5.33 21.90 -20.10
N GLY A 86 -5.91 22.20 -18.93
CA GLY A 86 -6.11 21.23 -17.86
C GLY A 86 -6.94 20.02 -18.33
N VAL A 87 -6.78 18.89 -17.65
CA VAL A 87 -7.49 17.65 -17.97
C VAL A 87 -8.56 17.39 -16.92
N ASP A 88 -9.82 17.43 -17.34
CA ASP A 88 -10.96 17.21 -16.45
C ASP A 88 -11.06 15.75 -16.01
N HIS A 89 -10.66 14.82 -16.89
CA HIS A 89 -10.67 13.38 -16.59
C HIS A 89 -9.56 12.63 -17.33
N LEU A 90 -8.59 12.12 -16.58
CA LEU A 90 -7.58 11.19 -17.05
C LEU A 90 -7.99 9.75 -16.76
N PHE A 91 -7.99 8.90 -17.78
CA PHE A 91 -8.13 7.46 -17.66
C PHE A 91 -6.75 6.80 -17.78
N LEU A 92 -6.19 6.39 -16.65
CA LEU A 92 -4.87 5.76 -16.56
C LEU A 92 -5.04 4.26 -16.42
N ALA A 93 -4.46 3.47 -17.33
CA ALA A 93 -4.47 2.02 -17.26
C ALA A 93 -3.06 1.45 -17.26
N PHE A 94 -2.75 0.61 -16.29
CA PHE A 94 -1.57 -0.25 -16.28
C PHE A 94 -2.02 -1.70 -16.32
N CYS A 95 -1.45 -2.48 -17.23
CA CYS A 95 -1.64 -3.93 -17.33
C CYS A 95 -0.25 -4.57 -17.43
N GLY A 96 0.09 -5.49 -16.53
CA GLY A 96 1.36 -6.18 -16.57
C GLY A 96 1.84 -6.71 -15.22
N HIS A 97 3.15 -6.82 -15.07
CA HIS A 97 3.77 -7.31 -13.84
C HIS A 97 3.77 -6.25 -12.74
N GLY A 98 3.60 -6.69 -11.50
CA GLY A 98 3.67 -5.83 -10.33
C GLY A 98 4.01 -6.58 -9.06
N LEU A 99 4.26 -5.80 -8.01
CA LEU A 99 4.67 -6.25 -6.69
C LEU A 99 3.83 -5.51 -5.64
N THR A 100 3.68 -6.12 -4.47
CA THR A 100 3.29 -5.40 -3.26
C THR A 100 4.56 -4.95 -2.54
N ASP A 101 4.56 -3.68 -2.13
CA ASP A 101 5.57 -3.15 -1.23
C ASP A 101 5.38 -3.67 0.19
N ALA A 102 6.35 -3.42 1.07
CA ALA A 102 6.18 -3.73 2.50
C ALA A 102 4.98 -3.02 3.15
N ASN A 103 4.44 -1.98 2.49
CA ASN A 103 3.34 -1.16 2.95
C ASN A 103 1.99 -1.65 2.46
N PHE A 104 1.00 -1.53 3.34
CA PHE A 104 -0.39 -1.83 3.04
C PHE A 104 -0.95 -0.92 1.93
N GLY A 105 -1.61 -1.49 0.93
CA GLY A 105 -2.30 -0.73 -0.11
C GLY A 105 -1.45 -0.30 -1.31
N SER A 106 -0.11 -0.33 -1.20
CA SER A 106 0.79 0.13 -2.27
C SER A 106 0.88 -0.90 -3.40
N ILE A 107 0.82 -0.42 -4.63
CA ILE A 107 1.04 -1.22 -5.84
C ILE A 107 2.30 -0.69 -6.50
N SER A 108 3.28 -1.56 -6.71
CA SER A 108 4.46 -1.26 -7.51
C SER A 108 4.32 -1.91 -8.88
N TRP A 109 4.43 -1.12 -9.94
CA TRP A 109 4.46 -1.56 -11.33
C TRP A 109 5.89 -1.88 -11.77
N LEU A 110 6.03 -2.94 -12.55
CA LEU A 110 7.28 -3.27 -13.20
C LEU A 110 7.17 -2.92 -14.69
N PHE A 111 7.93 -1.93 -15.11
CA PHE A 111 8.21 -1.69 -16.53
C PHE A 111 9.22 -2.72 -17.05
N SER A 112 9.33 -2.84 -18.36
CA SER A 112 10.09 -3.90 -19.01
C SER A 112 11.59 -3.83 -18.67
N ASP A 113 12.14 -2.66 -18.35
CA ASP A 113 13.55 -2.50 -17.95
C ASP A 113 13.81 -2.47 -16.43
N SER A 114 12.78 -2.67 -15.60
CA SER A 114 12.84 -2.56 -14.13
C SER A 114 14.03 -3.27 -13.49
N LEU A 115 14.30 -4.53 -13.88
CA LEU A 115 15.43 -5.28 -13.33
C LEU A 115 16.79 -4.75 -13.77
N ARG A 116 16.90 -4.30 -15.02
CA ARG A 116 18.16 -3.78 -15.59
C ARG A 116 18.52 -2.45 -14.96
N ALA A 117 17.52 -1.58 -14.84
CA ALA A 117 17.65 -0.24 -14.30
C ALA A 117 17.45 -0.18 -12.77
N ARG A 118 17.15 -1.33 -12.14
CA ARG A 118 17.00 -1.53 -10.69
C ARG A 118 15.96 -0.64 -10.03
N TYR A 119 14.80 -0.46 -10.66
CA TYR A 119 13.72 0.33 -10.09
C TYR A 119 12.38 -0.41 -10.15
N ARG A 120 11.42 0.07 -9.37
CA ARG A 120 9.99 -0.25 -9.51
C ARG A 120 9.17 1.03 -9.39
N VAL A 121 8.10 1.15 -10.16
CA VAL A 121 7.28 2.36 -10.17
C VAL A 121 6.19 2.26 -9.13
N VAL A 122 6.22 3.12 -8.12
CA VAL A 122 5.16 3.17 -7.11
C VAL A 122 3.94 3.86 -7.72
N ALA A 123 2.85 3.13 -7.90
CA ALA A 123 1.66 3.61 -8.61
C ALA A 123 1.10 4.90 -7.99
N ASP A 124 1.06 4.99 -6.66
CA ASP A 124 0.57 6.18 -5.96
C ASP A 124 1.45 7.40 -6.26
N ALA A 125 2.77 7.23 -6.24
CA ALA A 125 3.72 8.29 -6.60
C ALA A 125 3.58 8.71 -8.07
N PHE A 126 3.36 7.76 -8.98
CA PHE A 126 3.10 8.05 -10.39
C PHE A 126 1.82 8.87 -10.59
N ASN A 127 0.73 8.48 -9.93
CA ASN A 127 -0.54 9.21 -9.96
C ASN A 127 -0.37 10.64 -9.46
N GLU A 128 0.40 10.83 -8.39
CA GLU A 128 0.66 12.14 -7.84
C GLU A 128 1.42 13.05 -8.79
N GLU A 129 2.35 12.52 -9.58
CA GLU A 129 3.04 13.30 -10.61
C GLU A 129 2.05 13.76 -11.68
N LEU A 130 1.14 12.90 -12.12
CA LEU A 130 0.10 13.28 -13.07
C LEU A 130 -0.82 14.40 -12.56
N LEU A 131 -1.04 14.50 -11.25
CA LEU A 131 -1.85 15.58 -10.67
C LEU A 131 -1.21 16.97 -10.83
N HIS A 132 0.09 17.06 -11.14
CA HIS A 132 0.77 18.33 -11.46
C HIS A 132 0.50 18.85 -12.87
N HIS A 133 -0.16 18.05 -13.71
CA HIS A 133 -0.64 18.51 -15.02
C HIS A 133 -2.06 19.10 -14.95
N ASN A 134 -2.47 19.66 -13.81
CA ASN A 134 -3.81 20.20 -13.59
C ASN A 134 -4.92 19.17 -13.90
N VAL A 135 -4.70 17.90 -13.52
CA VAL A 135 -5.65 16.79 -13.72
C VAL A 135 -6.69 16.78 -12.61
N GLN A 136 -7.96 17.04 -12.95
CA GLN A 136 -9.06 17.17 -11.98
C GLN A 136 -9.59 15.81 -11.50
N ARG A 137 -9.51 14.77 -12.33
CA ARG A 137 -9.90 13.41 -11.98
C ARG A 137 -8.96 12.39 -12.60
N ILE A 138 -8.57 11.37 -11.85
CA ILE A 138 -7.92 10.17 -12.38
C ILE A 138 -8.82 8.96 -12.14
N THR A 139 -9.13 8.21 -13.20
CA THR A 139 -9.62 6.84 -13.09
C THR A 139 -8.47 5.89 -13.37
N LEU A 140 -7.96 5.24 -12.32
CA LEU A 140 -6.86 4.29 -12.38
C LEU A 140 -7.38 2.86 -12.55
N ILE A 141 -6.92 2.17 -13.59
CA ILE A 141 -6.98 0.73 -13.76
C ILE A 141 -5.57 0.16 -13.51
N SER A 142 -5.42 -0.73 -12.54
CA SER A 142 -4.15 -1.41 -12.27
C SER A 142 -4.35 -2.92 -12.29
N ASP A 143 -4.11 -3.54 -13.44
CA ASP A 143 -4.04 -4.99 -13.61
C ASP A 143 -2.61 -5.47 -13.39
N ALA A 144 -2.24 -5.59 -12.11
CA ALA A 144 -0.92 -6.01 -11.67
C ALA A 144 -1.04 -6.94 -10.47
N CYS A 145 -0.10 -7.88 -10.34
CA CYS A 145 0.05 -8.69 -9.13
C CYS A 145 0.42 -7.81 -7.93
N ARG A 146 0.06 -8.30 -6.74
CA ARG A 146 0.33 -7.66 -5.45
C ARG A 146 1.03 -8.65 -4.53
N GLU A 147 2.05 -9.31 -5.08
CA GLU A 147 2.82 -10.30 -4.36
C GLU A 147 4.12 -9.70 -3.84
N ALA A 148 4.58 -10.18 -2.69
CA ALA A 148 5.88 -9.77 -2.15
C ALA A 148 7.02 -10.21 -3.08
N PRO A 149 8.12 -9.44 -3.16
CA PRO A 149 9.32 -9.82 -3.89
C PRO A 149 9.82 -11.23 -3.52
N LYS A 150 9.98 -12.13 -4.50
CA LYS A 150 10.36 -13.54 -4.26
C LYS A 150 11.87 -13.76 -4.16
N ASP A 151 12.64 -12.89 -4.81
CA ASP A 151 14.08 -12.99 -4.95
C ASP A 151 14.80 -11.69 -4.60
N ILE A 152 16.11 -11.81 -4.42
CA ILE A 152 16.97 -10.72 -3.98
C ILE A 152 17.03 -9.57 -4.99
N ASP A 153 16.82 -9.86 -6.28
CA ASP A 153 16.86 -8.83 -7.33
C ASP A 153 15.61 -7.95 -7.25
N LEU A 154 14.43 -8.55 -7.02
CA LEU A 154 13.18 -7.83 -6.79
C LEU A 154 13.18 -7.08 -5.44
N MET A 155 13.76 -7.66 -4.40
CA MET A 155 13.89 -7.00 -3.09
C MET A 155 14.80 -5.76 -3.12
N ARG A 156 15.71 -5.68 -4.10
CA ARG A 156 16.70 -4.60 -4.27
C ARG A 156 16.29 -3.54 -5.28
N LEU A 157 15.08 -3.62 -5.85
CA LEU A 157 14.60 -2.55 -6.72
C LEU A 157 14.39 -1.30 -5.88
N ASP A 158 14.79 -0.14 -6.40
CA ASP A 158 14.51 1.12 -5.74
C ASP A 158 13.08 1.59 -6.08
N PRO A 159 12.28 2.01 -5.09
CA PRO A 159 10.98 2.62 -5.38
C PRO A 159 11.19 3.99 -6.04
N VAL A 160 10.53 4.22 -7.18
CA VAL A 160 10.58 5.49 -7.91
C VAL A 160 9.19 5.97 -8.29
N ARG A 161 9.04 7.27 -8.59
CA ARG A 161 7.79 7.85 -9.11
C ARG A 161 7.45 7.39 -10.53
N GLY A 162 8.45 6.95 -11.29
CA GLY A 162 8.33 6.47 -12.68
C GLY A 162 8.27 7.58 -13.73
N ILE A 163 7.74 8.75 -13.37
CA ILE A 163 7.77 9.98 -14.17
C ILE A 163 8.15 11.17 -13.29
N THR A 164 8.45 12.30 -13.91
CA THR A 164 8.73 13.56 -13.23
C THR A 164 7.99 14.67 -13.96
N VAL A 165 7.23 15.46 -13.20
CA VAL A 165 6.40 16.53 -13.74
C VAL A 165 6.67 17.82 -12.98
N ASP A 166 7.04 18.86 -13.73
CA ASP A 166 7.04 20.24 -13.24
C ASP A 166 5.67 20.88 -13.52
N GLY A 167 4.94 21.24 -12.47
CA GLY A 167 3.64 21.88 -12.61
C GLY A 167 2.95 22.19 -11.29
N GLU A 168 1.82 22.88 -11.38
CA GLU A 168 0.97 23.13 -10.21
C GLU A 168 -0.03 22.00 -10.04
N ARG A 169 -0.14 21.54 -8.80
CA ARG A 169 -1.05 20.45 -8.45
C ARG A 169 -2.46 20.99 -8.29
N VAL A 170 -3.46 20.23 -8.75
CA VAL A 170 -4.85 20.47 -8.38
C VAL A 170 -5.02 20.27 -6.87
N GLU A 171 -5.67 21.21 -6.19
CA GLU A 171 -5.89 21.14 -4.75
C GLU A 171 -6.70 19.91 -4.35
N SER A 172 -7.82 19.65 -5.02
CA SER A 172 -8.79 18.61 -4.63
C SER A 172 -9.16 17.71 -5.81
N PRO A 173 -8.22 16.85 -6.28
CA PRO A 173 -8.50 15.95 -7.39
C PRO A 173 -9.41 14.80 -6.96
N LYS A 174 -10.23 14.32 -7.90
CA LYS A 174 -11.12 13.17 -7.73
C LYS A 174 -10.41 11.90 -8.18
N PHE A 175 -10.65 10.78 -7.50
CA PHE A 175 -9.92 9.55 -7.80
C PHE A 175 -10.83 8.32 -7.77
N ASP A 176 -10.82 7.55 -8.87
CA ASP A 176 -11.41 6.22 -8.95
C ASP A 176 -10.27 5.19 -9.07
N ARG A 177 -10.25 4.16 -8.23
CA ARG A 177 -9.20 3.13 -8.19
C ARG A 177 -9.78 1.75 -8.43
N PHE A 178 -9.29 1.08 -9.46
CA PHE A 178 -9.66 -0.28 -9.82
C PHE A 178 -8.40 -1.13 -9.91
N ALA A 179 -8.14 -1.98 -8.91
CA ALA A 179 -6.99 -2.89 -8.89
C ALA A 179 -7.43 -4.36 -8.97
N ALA A 180 -6.69 -5.17 -9.72
CA ALA A 180 -7.06 -6.56 -10.01
C ALA A 180 -7.19 -7.46 -8.77
N CYS A 181 -6.35 -7.22 -7.77
CA CYS A 181 -6.23 -8.09 -6.60
C CYS A 181 -5.95 -7.32 -5.31
N GLN A 182 -6.07 -7.99 -4.16
CA GLN A 182 -5.71 -7.47 -2.83
C GLN A 182 -4.22 -7.65 -2.55
N ASP A 183 -3.71 -7.06 -1.47
CA ASP A 183 -2.35 -7.33 -0.99
C ASP A 183 -2.11 -8.83 -0.76
N GLY A 184 -0.98 -9.32 -1.23
CA GLY A 184 -0.58 -10.73 -1.18
C GLY A 184 -1.25 -11.62 -2.23
N GLN A 185 -2.03 -11.08 -3.18
CA GLN A 185 -2.72 -11.87 -4.19
C GLN A 185 -2.11 -11.73 -5.59
N LEU A 186 -2.32 -12.75 -6.41
CA LEU A 186 -1.92 -12.78 -7.81
C LEU A 186 -3.01 -12.21 -8.71
N GLY A 187 -2.59 -11.52 -9.77
CA GLY A 187 -3.41 -11.31 -10.97
C GLY A 187 -3.38 -12.56 -11.85
N PHE A 188 -4.37 -12.73 -12.72
CA PHE A 188 -4.48 -13.92 -13.57
C PHE A 188 -4.72 -13.57 -15.02
N MET A 189 -3.99 -14.26 -15.90
CA MET A 189 -4.23 -14.34 -17.32
C MET A 189 -4.65 -15.76 -17.67
N VAL A 190 -5.68 -15.89 -18.50
CA VAL A 190 -6.17 -17.18 -19.00
C VAL A 190 -5.85 -17.30 -20.48
N ALA A 191 -5.35 -18.47 -20.88
CA ALA A 191 -5.05 -18.79 -22.26
C ALA A 191 -5.53 -20.19 -22.57
N GLU A 192 -5.86 -20.46 -23.83
CA GLU A 192 -6.23 -21.80 -24.28
C GLU A 192 -4.98 -22.68 -24.42
N GLN A 193 -5.00 -23.88 -23.82
CA GLN A 193 -3.89 -24.82 -23.91
C GLN A 193 -3.57 -25.18 -25.37
N ASN A 194 -2.28 -25.17 -25.71
CA ASN A 194 -1.76 -25.51 -27.04
C ASN A 194 -2.30 -24.64 -28.19
N SER A 195 -2.87 -23.48 -27.88
CA SER A 195 -3.31 -22.49 -28.84
C SER A 195 -2.22 -21.45 -29.06
N ALA A 196 -2.03 -21.00 -30.31
CA ALA A 196 -1.24 -19.81 -30.60
C ALA A 196 -2.02 -18.51 -30.30
N SER A 197 -3.27 -18.64 -29.85
CA SER A 197 -4.12 -17.51 -29.50
C SER A 197 -3.61 -16.83 -28.24
N PRO A 198 -3.60 -15.49 -28.19
CA PRO A 198 -3.05 -14.79 -27.05
C PRO A 198 -3.91 -14.97 -25.80
N GLY A 199 -3.29 -14.83 -24.63
CA GLY A 199 -3.98 -14.87 -23.34
C GLY A 199 -4.88 -13.65 -23.12
N LYS A 200 -5.92 -13.80 -22.30
CA LYS A 200 -6.79 -12.70 -21.85
C LYS A 200 -6.64 -12.53 -20.33
N CYS A 201 -6.22 -11.35 -19.89
CA CYS A 201 -6.17 -11.03 -18.46
C CYS A 201 -7.59 -10.95 -17.89
N ILE A 202 -7.85 -11.58 -16.75
CA ILE A 202 -9.21 -11.68 -16.20
C ILE A 202 -9.75 -10.29 -15.82
N PHE A 203 -8.96 -9.48 -15.12
CA PHE A 203 -9.42 -8.20 -14.63
C PHE A 203 -9.54 -7.14 -15.73
N SER A 204 -8.45 -6.85 -16.45
CA SER A 204 -8.49 -5.88 -17.55
C SER A 204 -9.36 -6.35 -18.72
N GLY A 205 -9.50 -7.67 -18.94
CA GLY A 205 -10.45 -8.23 -19.91
C GLY A 205 -11.90 -7.93 -19.56
N VAL A 206 -12.29 -8.05 -18.27
CA VAL A 206 -13.63 -7.63 -17.81
C VAL A 206 -13.80 -6.11 -17.95
N ILE A 207 -12.79 -5.32 -17.61
CA ILE A 207 -12.84 -3.86 -17.78
C ILE A 207 -13.11 -3.49 -19.23
N VAL A 208 -12.38 -4.07 -20.17
CA VAL A 208 -12.58 -3.86 -21.60
C VAL A 208 -14.01 -4.22 -22.00
N ASP A 209 -14.51 -5.39 -21.61
CA ASP A 209 -15.89 -5.80 -21.93
C ASP A 209 -16.93 -4.79 -21.39
N VAL A 210 -16.73 -4.26 -20.17
CA VAL A 210 -17.62 -3.25 -19.58
C VAL A 210 -17.53 -1.90 -20.31
N LEU A 211 -16.33 -1.39 -20.57
CA LEU A 211 -16.12 -0.10 -21.26
C LEU A 211 -16.77 -0.08 -22.66
N TRP A 212 -16.74 -1.22 -23.33
CA TRP A 212 -17.36 -1.43 -24.64
C TRP A 212 -18.85 -1.79 -24.60
N GLY A 213 -19.49 -1.73 -23.41
CA GLY A 213 -20.92 -1.97 -23.25
C GLY A 213 -21.34 -3.43 -23.45
N LYS A 214 -20.40 -4.39 -23.41
CA LYS A 214 -20.69 -5.83 -23.58
C LYS A 214 -21.21 -6.49 -22.30
N GLU A 215 -21.17 -5.79 -21.17
CA GLU A 215 -21.71 -6.25 -19.88
C GLU A 215 -22.98 -5.46 -19.51
N PRO A 216 -24.19 -5.99 -19.81
CA PRO A 216 -25.45 -5.25 -19.62
C PRO A 216 -25.72 -4.85 -18.16
N THR A 217 -25.18 -5.60 -17.21
CA THR A 217 -25.34 -5.33 -15.76
C THR A 217 -24.64 -4.05 -15.31
N ALA A 218 -23.72 -3.50 -16.10
CA ALA A 218 -23.08 -2.21 -15.83
C ALA A 218 -23.94 -1.01 -16.24
N ILE A 219 -24.93 -1.21 -17.12
CA ILE A 219 -25.74 -0.14 -17.70
C ILE A 219 -26.90 0.17 -16.76
N SER A 220 -26.93 1.39 -16.23
CA SER A 220 -28.01 1.92 -15.38
C SER A 220 -28.49 3.24 -15.98
N ASN A 221 -29.80 3.39 -16.18
CA ASN A 221 -30.39 4.55 -16.85
C ASN A 221 -29.72 4.86 -18.21
N ASP A 222 -29.51 3.81 -19.02
CA ASP A 222 -28.84 3.84 -20.33
C ASP A 222 -27.38 4.34 -20.34
N VAL A 223 -26.74 4.51 -19.17
CA VAL A 223 -25.32 4.90 -19.07
C VAL A 223 -24.54 3.94 -18.17
N ILE A 224 -23.22 3.89 -18.37
CA ILE A 224 -22.29 3.33 -17.39
C ILE A 224 -21.57 4.50 -16.74
N THR A 225 -21.73 4.64 -15.43
CA THR A 225 -20.98 5.62 -14.63
C THR A 225 -19.82 4.94 -13.93
N THR A 226 -18.88 5.70 -13.36
CA THR A 226 -17.82 5.12 -12.51
C THR A 226 -18.37 4.25 -11.38
N ASN A 227 -19.52 4.62 -10.80
CA ASN A 227 -20.21 3.82 -9.77
C ASN A 227 -20.71 2.48 -10.31
N SER A 228 -21.49 2.47 -11.40
CA SER A 228 -22.03 1.22 -11.96
C SER A 228 -20.93 0.35 -12.59
N PHE A 229 -19.91 0.99 -13.16
CA PHE A 229 -18.67 0.37 -13.62
C PHE A 229 -17.98 -0.38 -12.47
N GLY A 230 -17.74 0.29 -11.33
CA GLY A 230 -17.05 -0.33 -10.21
C GLY A 230 -17.79 -1.47 -9.54
N VAL A 231 -19.12 -1.41 -9.47
CA VAL A 231 -19.95 -2.53 -8.99
C VAL A 231 -19.87 -3.71 -9.97
N CYS A 232 -20.03 -3.44 -11.27
CA CYS A 232 -20.00 -4.48 -12.30
C CYS A 232 -18.63 -5.15 -12.38
N VAL A 233 -17.54 -4.38 -12.49
CA VAL A 233 -16.17 -4.90 -12.58
C VAL A 233 -15.85 -5.81 -11.40
N ARG A 234 -16.24 -5.41 -10.18
CA ARG A 234 -16.01 -6.22 -8.97
C ARG A 234 -16.70 -7.58 -9.06
N ASN A 235 -17.99 -7.56 -9.32
CA ASN A 235 -18.81 -8.77 -9.38
C ASN A 235 -18.39 -9.67 -10.55
N ARG A 236 -18.15 -9.07 -11.72
CA ARG A 236 -17.89 -9.81 -12.95
C ARG A 236 -16.50 -10.41 -12.98
N THR A 237 -15.48 -9.69 -12.50
CA THR A 237 -14.12 -10.25 -12.33
C THR A 237 -14.15 -11.45 -11.38
N THR A 238 -14.84 -11.32 -10.25
CA THR A 238 -14.96 -12.40 -9.26
C THR A 238 -15.66 -13.62 -9.84
N GLN A 239 -16.76 -13.40 -10.58
CA GLN A 239 -17.48 -14.47 -11.26
C GLN A 239 -16.61 -15.12 -12.34
N ARG A 240 -15.94 -14.32 -13.17
CA ARG A 240 -15.10 -14.84 -14.26
C ARG A 240 -13.93 -15.66 -13.72
N ALA A 241 -13.29 -15.22 -12.64
CA ALA A 241 -12.27 -16.01 -11.97
C ALA A 241 -12.80 -17.36 -11.50
N LYS A 242 -14.02 -17.40 -10.90
CA LYS A 242 -14.66 -18.65 -10.50
C LYS A 242 -14.94 -19.59 -11.68
N ASP A 243 -15.33 -19.05 -12.83
CA ASP A 243 -15.57 -19.84 -14.06
C ASP A 243 -14.29 -20.63 -14.43
N TYR A 244 -13.10 -20.06 -14.19
CA TYR A 244 -11.80 -20.71 -14.37
C TYR A 244 -11.23 -21.40 -13.12
N ARG A 245 -12.03 -21.56 -12.05
CA ARG A 245 -11.63 -22.14 -10.75
C ARG A 245 -10.51 -21.36 -10.04
N LEU A 246 -10.45 -20.06 -10.26
CA LEU A 246 -9.51 -19.14 -9.63
C LEU A 246 -10.22 -18.29 -8.57
N LYS A 247 -9.45 -17.75 -7.63
CA LYS A 247 -9.92 -16.81 -6.61
C LYS A 247 -9.28 -15.45 -6.86
N LEU A 248 -10.06 -14.52 -7.39
CA LEU A 248 -9.64 -13.13 -7.63
C LEU A 248 -10.72 -12.19 -7.10
N ASN A 249 -10.33 -11.28 -6.21
CA ASN A 249 -11.22 -10.30 -5.60
C ASN A 249 -10.67 -8.88 -5.86
N PRO A 250 -11.13 -8.20 -6.91
CA PRO A 250 -10.60 -6.89 -7.26
C PRO A 250 -10.97 -5.83 -6.21
N GLN A 251 -10.09 -4.86 -6.02
CA GLN A 251 -10.34 -3.67 -5.23
C GLN A 251 -10.94 -2.59 -6.13
N CYS A 252 -12.20 -2.22 -5.90
CA CYS A 252 -12.90 -1.21 -6.68
C CYS A 252 -13.38 -0.09 -5.75
N GLN A 253 -12.76 1.08 -5.88
CA GLN A 253 -13.10 2.31 -5.18
C GLN A 253 -13.45 3.38 -6.19
N VAL A 254 -14.50 4.14 -5.91
CA VAL A 254 -15.06 5.17 -6.78
C VAL A 254 -15.24 6.46 -6.01
N ASP A 255 -14.98 7.58 -6.66
CA ASP A 255 -15.32 8.89 -6.12
C ASP A 255 -16.85 9.03 -6.05
N PRO A 256 -17.42 9.64 -4.99
CA PRO A 256 -18.87 9.81 -4.87
C PRO A 256 -19.51 10.58 -6.02
N GLU A 257 -18.78 11.54 -6.60
CA GLU A 257 -19.25 12.23 -7.79
C GLU A 257 -19.01 11.31 -8.99
N ALA A 258 -20.06 10.72 -9.54
CA ALA A 258 -19.92 9.78 -10.63
C ALA A 258 -19.71 10.49 -11.98
N VAL A 259 -18.89 9.92 -12.87
CA VAL A 259 -18.76 10.39 -14.26
C VAL A 259 -19.20 9.31 -15.24
N VAL A 260 -19.72 9.74 -16.40
CA VAL A 260 -20.17 8.82 -17.46
C VAL A 260 -18.96 8.29 -18.24
N LEU A 261 -18.86 6.97 -18.31
CA LEU A 261 -17.86 6.23 -19.08
C LEU A 261 -18.44 5.74 -20.41
N TYR A 262 -19.72 5.37 -20.45
CA TYR A 262 -20.39 4.88 -21.65
C TYR A 262 -21.84 5.37 -21.69
N ASP A 263 -22.33 5.71 -22.88
CA ASP A 263 -23.72 6.09 -23.14
C ASP A 263 -24.28 5.14 -24.19
N LYS A 264 -25.31 4.37 -23.84
CA LYS A 264 -25.95 3.39 -24.74
C LYS A 264 -26.65 4.05 -25.92
N ASN A 265 -27.05 5.32 -25.79
CA ASN A 265 -27.65 6.09 -26.87
C ASN A 265 -26.60 6.66 -27.83
N LYS A 266 -25.33 6.68 -27.41
CA LYS A 266 -24.17 7.13 -28.19
C LYS A 266 -22.99 6.18 -27.98
N PRO A 267 -23.14 4.88 -28.34
CA PRO A 267 -22.08 3.91 -28.08
C PRO A 267 -20.83 4.26 -28.91
N PRO A 268 -19.63 3.93 -28.42
CA PRO A 268 -18.41 4.03 -29.22
C PRO A 268 -18.59 3.25 -30.53
N PRO A 269 -18.20 3.80 -31.70
CA PRO A 269 -18.37 3.12 -32.97
C PRO A 269 -17.70 1.74 -32.98
N ASP A 270 -18.49 0.69 -33.15
CA ASP A 270 -18.07 -0.72 -33.19
C ASP A 270 -17.65 -1.14 -34.61
N ASN A 271 -16.74 -0.39 -35.26
CA ASN A 271 -16.35 -0.59 -36.67
C ASN A 271 -15.55 -1.88 -36.91
N GLY A 272 -16.04 -3.04 -36.45
CA GLY A 272 -15.39 -4.34 -36.57
C GLY A 272 -14.28 -4.59 -35.56
N ILE A 273 -14.30 -3.95 -34.38
CA ILE A 273 -13.38 -4.32 -33.31
C ILE A 273 -13.90 -5.60 -32.67
N GLU A 274 -13.32 -6.71 -33.09
CA GLU A 274 -13.52 -7.97 -32.40
C GLU A 274 -12.68 -7.95 -31.11
N LEU A 275 -13.35 -7.64 -29.98
CA LEU A 275 -12.73 -7.79 -28.67
C LEU A 275 -12.32 -9.24 -28.47
N GLN A 276 -11.16 -9.45 -27.86
CA GLN A 276 -10.64 -10.78 -27.62
C GLN A 276 -11.68 -11.65 -26.89
N PRO A 277 -12.07 -12.81 -27.44
CA PRO A 277 -13.03 -13.69 -26.79
C PRO A 277 -12.44 -14.29 -25.50
N TRP A 278 -13.32 -14.70 -24.59
CA TRP A 278 -12.90 -15.44 -23.40
C TRP A 278 -12.50 -16.86 -23.79
N PRO A 279 -11.33 -17.37 -23.35
CA PRO A 279 -10.96 -18.77 -23.56
C PRO A 279 -11.98 -19.74 -22.92
N PRO A 280 -12.19 -20.94 -23.47
CA PRO A 280 -13.09 -21.92 -22.86
C PRO A 280 -12.64 -22.31 -21.44
N ALA A 281 -13.57 -22.34 -20.48
CA ALA A 281 -13.28 -22.58 -19.06
C ALA A 281 -12.71 -23.99 -18.74
N GLY A 282 -12.75 -24.94 -19.69
CA GLY A 282 -12.30 -26.33 -19.52
C GLY A 282 -10.93 -26.67 -20.10
N SER A 283 -10.34 -25.79 -20.92
CA SER A 283 -9.05 -25.99 -21.61
C SER A 283 -8.01 -24.93 -21.26
N ALA A 284 -8.28 -24.12 -20.24
CA ALA A 284 -7.38 -23.04 -19.85
C ALA A 284 -6.10 -23.59 -19.17
N SER A 285 -4.93 -23.11 -19.59
CA SER A 285 -3.71 -23.33 -18.80
C SER A 285 -3.75 -22.40 -17.60
N ILE A 286 -4.00 -22.96 -16.42
CA ILE A 286 -3.57 -22.31 -15.18
C ILE A 286 -2.04 -22.39 -15.18
N MET A 287 -1.35 -21.27 -15.02
CA MET A 287 0.06 -21.29 -14.67
C MET A 287 0.20 -21.84 -13.25
N GLY A 288 0.19 -23.16 -13.12
CA GLY A 288 0.22 -23.93 -11.87
C GLY A 288 -0.66 -25.19 -11.93
N ALA A 289 -0.07 -26.34 -12.25
CA ALA A 289 -0.77 -27.63 -12.26
C ALA A 289 -0.81 -28.28 -10.87
N LEU A 290 -1.97 -28.84 -10.47
CA LEU A 290 -2.09 -29.77 -9.34
C LEU A 290 -2.33 -31.21 -9.85
N PRO A 291 -1.49 -32.20 -9.49
CA PRO A 291 -1.74 -33.64 -9.69
C PRO A 291 -2.46 -34.29 -8.48
N PRO A 292 -2.92 -35.56 -8.59
CA PRO A 292 -3.93 -36.14 -7.70
C PRO A 292 -3.44 -36.52 -6.30
N VAL A 293 -4.43 -36.67 -5.41
CA VAL A 293 -4.35 -36.85 -3.95
C VAL A 293 -3.55 -38.10 -3.55
N ALA A 294 -2.49 -37.90 -2.77
CA ALA A 294 -1.76 -38.95 -2.04
C ALA A 294 -2.46 -39.33 -0.71
N ASP A 295 -2.15 -40.53 -0.22
CA ASP A 295 -2.72 -41.18 0.97
C ASP A 295 -2.65 -40.30 2.24
N ALA A 296 -3.78 -40.13 2.93
CA ALA A 296 -3.95 -39.19 4.04
C ALA A 296 -3.00 -39.48 5.22
N ALA A 297 -2.63 -40.75 5.43
CA ALA A 297 -1.74 -41.17 6.51
C ALA A 297 -0.25 -40.82 6.26
N GLU A 298 0.15 -40.60 5.01
CA GLU A 298 1.49 -40.13 4.66
C GLU A 298 1.57 -38.61 4.73
N ALA A 299 0.48 -37.94 4.34
CA ALA A 299 0.34 -36.49 4.42
C ALA A 299 0.45 -35.97 5.87
N GLU A 300 -0.23 -36.63 6.82
CA GLU A 300 -0.19 -36.27 8.25
C GLU A 300 1.21 -36.44 8.86
N ARG A 301 1.92 -37.53 8.51
CA ARG A 301 3.30 -37.78 8.97
C ARG A 301 4.27 -36.73 8.44
N ASN A 302 4.15 -36.36 7.17
CA ASN A 302 5.01 -35.33 6.59
C ASN A 302 4.74 -33.94 7.22
N LEU A 303 3.50 -33.61 7.56
CA LEU A 303 3.21 -32.38 8.31
C LEU A 303 3.88 -32.35 9.68
N GLU A 304 3.80 -33.45 10.42
CA GLU A 304 4.45 -33.54 11.74
C GLU A 304 5.98 -33.45 11.61
N MET A 305 6.55 -34.03 10.56
CA MET A 305 7.98 -33.88 10.26
C MET A 305 8.35 -32.42 9.94
N VAL A 306 7.53 -31.65 9.21
CA VAL A 306 7.77 -30.21 9.02
C VAL A 306 7.84 -29.48 10.36
N ARG A 307 7.02 -29.89 11.35
CA ARG A 307 6.97 -29.25 12.67
C ARG A 307 8.12 -29.67 13.59
N THR A 308 8.59 -30.91 13.49
CA THR A 308 9.52 -31.50 14.47
C THR A 308 10.95 -31.66 13.96
N ASP A 309 11.16 -31.78 12.65
CA ASP A 309 12.47 -31.99 12.02
C ASP A 309 12.91 -30.76 11.23
N GLU A 310 13.96 -30.09 11.71
CA GLU A 310 14.54 -28.90 11.09
C GLU A 310 15.08 -29.18 9.67
N SER A 311 15.68 -30.34 9.46
CA SER A 311 16.27 -30.70 8.16
C SER A 311 15.19 -30.94 7.10
N PHE A 312 14.10 -31.60 7.50
CA PHE A 312 12.94 -31.81 6.65
C PHE A 312 12.20 -30.50 6.39
N ARG A 313 12.02 -29.68 7.43
CA ARG A 313 11.44 -28.33 7.31
C ARG A 313 12.22 -27.47 6.32
N ASN A 314 13.55 -27.42 6.43
CA ASN A 314 14.40 -26.65 5.52
C ASN A 314 14.34 -27.17 4.08
N ARG A 315 14.13 -28.48 3.90
CA ARG A 315 13.92 -29.08 2.57
C ARG A 315 12.58 -28.65 1.95
N VAL A 316 11.51 -28.66 2.75
CA VAL A 316 10.15 -28.34 2.30
C VAL A 316 9.93 -26.83 2.13
N LEU A 317 10.28 -26.04 3.14
CA LEU A 317 10.03 -24.59 3.19
C LEU A 317 11.18 -23.76 2.62
N GLY A 318 12.37 -24.35 2.52
CA GLY A 318 13.61 -23.64 2.20
C GLY A 318 14.37 -23.18 3.47
N PRO A 319 15.70 -23.02 3.37
CA PRO A 319 16.49 -22.51 4.49
C PRO A 319 16.12 -21.05 4.81
N GLY A 320 15.89 -20.75 6.10
CA GLY A 320 15.60 -19.39 6.56
C GLY A 320 14.13 -18.96 6.45
N PHE A 321 13.20 -19.91 6.26
CA PHE A 321 11.76 -19.65 6.28
C PHE A 321 11.36 -18.84 7.53
N GLY A 322 10.79 -17.64 7.31
CA GLY A 322 10.33 -16.75 8.37
C GLY A 322 11.41 -15.97 9.11
N LEU A 323 12.70 -16.14 8.77
CA LEU A 323 13.82 -15.55 9.50
C LEU A 323 14.46 -14.34 8.78
N ASN A 324 14.50 -14.30 7.44
CA ASN A 324 15.39 -13.36 6.74
C ASN A 324 14.77 -12.53 5.59
N LYS A 325 13.60 -12.87 5.03
CA LYS A 325 13.12 -12.22 3.80
C LYS A 325 12.24 -10.98 3.98
N LEU A 326 11.65 -10.77 5.17
CA LEU A 326 10.67 -9.70 5.40
C LEU A 326 11.10 -8.71 6.51
N GLY A 327 12.39 -8.66 6.84
CA GLY A 327 12.94 -7.70 7.81
C GLY A 327 12.62 -7.99 9.27
N PHE A 328 12.22 -9.22 9.61
CA PHE A 328 12.07 -9.67 11.00
C PHE A 328 13.43 -9.90 11.64
N GLY A 329 14.08 -8.82 12.08
CA GLY A 329 15.20 -8.94 12.99
C GLY A 329 14.73 -9.52 14.32
N VAL A 330 15.56 -10.37 14.92
CA VAL A 330 15.67 -10.63 16.37
C VAL A 330 15.12 -11.96 16.93
N SER A 331 14.35 -12.79 16.21
CA SER A 331 14.08 -14.16 16.70
C SER A 331 14.72 -15.24 15.83
N LYS A 332 15.57 -16.09 16.43
CA LYS A 332 16.03 -17.36 15.82
C LYS A 332 14.92 -18.41 15.75
N GLU A 333 13.74 -18.12 16.30
CA GLU A 333 12.61 -19.05 16.30
C GLU A 333 11.87 -18.99 14.96
N THR A 334 11.73 -20.15 14.33
CA THR A 334 10.90 -20.31 13.13
C THR A 334 9.45 -19.93 13.41
N LEU A 335 8.86 -19.16 12.50
CA LEU A 335 7.44 -18.77 12.60
C LEU A 335 6.53 -20.00 12.48
N PRO A 336 5.50 -20.13 13.35
CA PRO A 336 4.54 -21.21 13.23
C PRO A 336 3.66 -21.02 11.99
N ILE A 337 3.44 -22.10 11.23
CA ILE A 337 2.55 -22.09 10.07
C ILE A 337 1.10 -22.04 10.56
N PRO A 338 0.25 -21.14 10.04
CA PRO A 338 -1.14 -21.03 10.47
C PRO A 338 -1.94 -22.28 10.07
N ARG A 339 -2.88 -22.69 10.93
CA ARG A 339 -3.79 -23.83 10.62
C ARG A 339 -4.57 -23.64 9.32
N ALA A 340 -4.94 -22.40 9.01
CA ALA A 340 -5.66 -22.08 7.77
C ALA A 340 -4.85 -22.35 6.50
N SER A 341 -3.53 -22.55 6.62
CA SER A 341 -2.62 -22.82 5.50
C SER A 341 -2.12 -24.28 5.49
N GLU A 342 -2.72 -25.18 6.27
CA GLU A 342 -2.35 -26.60 6.31
C GLU A 342 -2.50 -27.28 4.95
N ASP A 343 -3.56 -26.99 4.19
CA ASP A 343 -3.76 -27.51 2.84
C ASP A 343 -2.64 -27.07 1.87
N MET A 344 -2.22 -25.82 1.97
CA MET A 344 -1.10 -25.30 1.18
C MET A 344 0.22 -25.95 1.56
N LEU A 345 0.44 -26.19 2.86
CA LEU A 345 1.61 -26.91 3.33
C LEU A 345 1.61 -28.35 2.83
N HIS A 346 0.46 -29.01 2.80
CA HIS A 346 0.31 -30.33 2.18
C HIS A 346 0.70 -30.31 0.70
N ASP A 347 0.21 -29.34 -0.06
CA ASP A 347 0.56 -29.22 -1.48
C ASP A 347 2.04 -28.93 -1.68
N LEU A 348 2.65 -28.10 -0.84
CA LEU A 348 4.09 -27.85 -0.89
C LEU A 348 4.92 -29.10 -0.59
N VAL A 349 4.57 -29.83 0.47
CA VAL A 349 5.18 -31.11 0.82
C VAL A 349 5.09 -32.06 -0.36
N ARG A 350 3.91 -32.18 -1.00
CA ARG A 350 3.74 -33.03 -2.18
C ARG A 350 4.70 -32.64 -3.30
N LEU A 351 4.79 -31.36 -3.63
CA LEU A 351 5.66 -30.87 -4.70
C LEU A 351 7.16 -31.08 -4.38
N ARG A 352 7.56 -30.93 -3.10
CA ARG A 352 8.96 -30.99 -2.65
C ARG A 352 9.43 -32.35 -2.12
N VAL A 353 8.54 -33.30 -1.91
CA VAL A 353 8.85 -34.64 -1.36
C VAL A 353 8.51 -35.76 -2.35
N ALA A 354 7.85 -35.48 -3.48
CA ALA A 354 7.52 -36.49 -4.49
C ALA A 354 8.74 -37.31 -4.98
N PRO A 355 8.56 -38.60 -5.36
CA PRO A 355 9.61 -39.63 -5.27
C PRO A 355 10.72 -39.62 -6.34
N SER A 356 10.79 -38.64 -7.24
CA SER A 356 11.94 -38.53 -8.15
C SER A 356 12.33 -37.08 -8.43
N GLU A 357 13.52 -36.69 -7.97
CA GLU A 357 14.14 -35.40 -8.34
C GLU A 357 14.33 -35.27 -9.87
N GLN A 358 14.38 -36.40 -10.58
CA GLN A 358 14.54 -36.47 -12.04
C GLN A 358 13.28 -36.06 -12.84
N SER A 359 12.10 -35.95 -12.21
CA SER A 359 10.85 -35.61 -12.90
C SER A 359 10.31 -34.22 -12.57
N ARG A 360 11.03 -33.41 -11.78
CA ARG A 360 10.58 -32.05 -11.45
C ARG A 360 10.76 -31.14 -12.65
N THR A 361 9.64 -30.75 -13.26
CA THR A 361 9.67 -29.71 -14.28
C THR A 361 9.95 -28.35 -13.63
N GLN A 362 10.44 -27.40 -14.43
CA GLN A 362 10.63 -26.02 -13.98
C GLN A 362 9.32 -25.39 -13.46
N GLU A 363 8.18 -25.83 -13.98
CA GLU A 363 6.84 -25.39 -13.54
C GLU A 363 6.49 -25.92 -12.14
N THR A 364 6.76 -27.19 -11.85
CA THR A 364 6.55 -27.77 -10.51
C THR A 364 7.39 -27.03 -9.45
N GLN A 365 8.62 -26.67 -9.80
CA GLN A 365 9.49 -25.91 -8.90
C GLN A 365 8.93 -24.49 -8.66
N ARG A 366 8.49 -23.79 -9.70
CA ARG A 366 7.87 -22.46 -9.57
C ARG A 366 6.59 -22.50 -8.72
N ALA A 367 5.76 -23.53 -8.90
CA ALA A 367 4.56 -23.73 -8.09
C ALA A 367 4.90 -23.96 -6.62
N ALA A 368 5.90 -24.82 -6.34
CA ALA A 368 6.37 -25.05 -4.98
C ALA A 368 6.91 -23.77 -4.33
N ASP A 369 7.69 -22.98 -5.08
CA ASP A 369 8.25 -21.73 -4.57
C ASP A 369 7.17 -20.67 -4.32
N ALA A 370 6.12 -20.61 -5.15
CA ALA A 370 4.96 -19.75 -4.92
C ALA A 370 4.17 -20.15 -3.66
N ILE A 371 3.93 -21.45 -3.45
CA ILE A 371 3.24 -21.95 -2.26
C ILE A 371 4.08 -21.70 -0.99
N ALA A 372 5.39 -21.95 -1.04
CA ALA A 372 6.30 -21.67 0.08
C ALA A 372 6.30 -20.19 0.46
N LEU A 373 6.27 -19.29 -0.53
CA LEU A 373 6.20 -17.86 -0.28
C LEU A 373 4.86 -17.44 0.33
N GLN A 374 3.74 -17.97 -0.17
CA GLN A 374 2.44 -17.68 0.41
C GLN A 374 2.35 -18.20 1.86
N LEU A 375 2.90 -19.39 2.15
CA LEU A 375 3.00 -19.91 3.51
C LEU A 375 3.84 -19.00 4.42
N GLU A 376 4.92 -18.43 3.90
CA GLU A 376 5.74 -17.46 4.63
C GLU A 376 4.96 -16.17 4.90
N ALA A 377 4.24 -15.64 3.91
CA ALA A 377 3.37 -14.48 4.06
C ALA A 377 2.25 -14.72 5.09
N ASP A 378 1.62 -15.90 5.06
CA ASP A 378 0.58 -16.30 6.01
C ASP A 378 1.14 -16.44 7.43
N ALA A 379 2.31 -17.06 7.59
CA ALA A 379 2.99 -17.19 8.87
C ALA A 379 3.37 -15.83 9.45
N VAL A 380 3.84 -14.90 8.61
CA VAL A 380 4.12 -13.52 8.98
C VAL A 380 2.85 -12.77 9.40
N ALA A 381 1.78 -12.88 8.62
CA ALA A 381 0.50 -12.27 8.97
C ALA A 381 -0.04 -12.80 10.31
N ALA A 382 0.07 -14.10 10.55
CA ALA A 382 -0.32 -14.71 11.82
C ALA A 382 0.57 -14.27 12.99
N ALA A 383 1.88 -14.16 12.78
CA ALA A 383 2.81 -13.65 13.79
C ALA A 383 2.49 -12.20 14.17
N ARG A 384 2.24 -11.34 13.18
CA ARG A 384 1.77 -9.96 13.38
C ARG A 384 0.45 -9.91 14.15
N ALA A 385 -0.51 -10.76 13.77
CA ALA A 385 -1.80 -10.86 14.46
C ALA A 385 -1.65 -11.30 15.93
N LYS A 386 -0.76 -12.26 16.20
CA LYS A 386 -0.43 -12.72 17.55
C LYS A 386 0.22 -11.60 18.37
N ALA A 387 1.24 -10.95 17.83
CA ALA A 387 1.94 -9.82 18.44
C ALA A 387 0.97 -8.67 18.79
N ALA A 388 0.08 -8.32 17.86
CA ALA A 388 -0.97 -7.32 18.08
C ALA A 388 -1.94 -7.72 19.21
N GLY A 389 -2.32 -9.01 19.29
CA GLY A 389 -3.12 -9.53 20.39
C GLY A 389 -2.42 -9.49 21.75
N GLU A 390 -1.12 -9.79 21.79
CA GLU A 390 -0.29 -9.69 22.99
C GLU A 390 -0.11 -8.24 23.47
N PHE A 391 0.05 -7.31 22.53
CA PHE A 391 0.05 -5.88 22.82
C PHE A 391 -1.29 -5.46 23.44
N ARG A 392 -2.42 -5.76 22.77
CA ARG A 392 -3.76 -5.43 23.27
C ARG A 392 -3.97 -5.90 24.70
N ARG A 393 -3.68 -7.18 24.99
CA ARG A 393 -3.84 -7.75 26.35
C ARG A 393 -2.95 -7.06 27.39
N SER A 394 -1.74 -6.67 27.01
CA SER A 394 -0.79 -6.04 27.92
C SER A 394 -1.13 -4.58 28.20
N VAL A 395 -1.61 -3.86 27.19
CA VAL A 395 -1.98 -2.44 27.28
C VAL A 395 -3.31 -2.25 27.99
N THR A 396 -4.30 -3.14 27.80
CA THR A 396 -5.56 -3.07 28.57
C THR A 396 -5.37 -3.28 30.08
N GLN A 397 -4.26 -3.90 30.49
CA GLN A 397 -3.86 -4.01 31.89
C GLN A 397 -3.13 -2.76 32.41
N ILE A 398 -2.81 -1.79 31.55
CA ILE A 398 -2.37 -0.47 31.99
C ILE A 398 -3.63 0.23 32.45
N LYS A 399 -3.76 0.40 33.78
CA LYS A 399 -4.76 1.30 34.33
C LYS A 399 -4.16 2.70 34.22
N PRO A 400 -4.64 3.58 33.33
CA PRO A 400 -4.40 5.01 33.48
C PRO A 400 -5.11 5.39 34.77
N SER A 401 -4.39 5.33 35.88
CA SER A 401 -4.84 5.97 37.09
C SER A 401 -4.34 7.40 37.00
N PRO A 402 -5.16 8.41 37.34
CA PRO A 402 -4.68 9.73 37.71
C PRO A 402 -3.93 9.63 39.05
N GLY A 403 -2.90 8.77 39.09
CA GLY A 403 -2.06 8.53 40.23
C GLY A 403 -1.13 9.72 40.46
N PRO A 404 -0.68 9.92 41.71
CA PRO A 404 0.18 11.05 42.11
C PRO A 404 1.52 11.12 41.37
N ASP A 405 1.93 10.03 40.71
CA ASP A 405 3.15 9.86 39.94
C ASP A 405 3.12 10.57 38.56
N GLY A 406 1.93 10.94 38.06
CA GLY A 406 1.76 11.91 36.97
C GLY A 406 2.35 11.54 35.61
N SER A 407 2.84 10.31 35.38
CA SER A 407 3.50 9.92 34.13
C SER A 407 2.63 10.15 32.89
N ASN A 408 3.22 10.66 31.82
CA ASN A 408 2.59 10.84 30.50
C ASN A 408 3.31 10.06 29.38
N LEU A 409 4.36 9.32 29.71
CA LEU A 409 5.00 8.34 28.84
C LEU A 409 5.22 7.04 29.61
N ILE A 410 4.69 5.93 29.10
CA ILE A 410 4.76 4.62 29.72
C ILE A 410 5.41 3.65 28.73
N ILE A 411 6.48 2.99 29.15
CA ILE A 411 7.22 2.04 28.32
C ILE A 411 7.10 0.65 28.95
N ALA A 412 6.68 -0.33 28.14
CA ALA A 412 6.58 -1.72 28.56
C ALA A 412 7.93 -2.42 28.39
N GLY A 413 8.75 -2.40 29.45
CA GLY A 413 10.10 -2.93 29.47
C GLY A 413 11.10 -1.90 30.01
N ASP A 414 12.38 -2.26 29.97
CA ASP A 414 13.47 -1.35 30.32
C ASP A 414 13.74 -0.38 29.19
N ALA A 415 13.94 0.89 29.53
CA ALA A 415 14.23 1.93 28.57
C ALA A 415 14.96 3.12 29.18
N LYS A 416 15.65 3.85 28.30
CA LYS A 416 16.33 5.12 28.56
C LYS A 416 15.65 6.22 27.75
N LEU A 417 15.58 7.41 28.32
CA LEU A 417 14.87 8.52 27.69
C LEU A 417 15.80 9.69 27.40
N TRP A 418 15.88 10.04 26.12
CA TRP A 418 16.63 11.19 25.62
C TRP A 418 15.66 12.32 25.32
N ALA A 419 15.90 13.50 25.91
CA ALA A 419 14.97 14.63 25.84
C ALA A 419 15.71 15.97 25.90
N ARG A 420 15.07 17.06 25.45
CA ARG A 420 15.62 18.43 25.58
C ARG A 420 15.58 18.95 27.01
N GLN A 421 14.61 18.46 27.79
CA GLN A 421 14.47 18.73 29.21
C GLN A 421 14.55 17.40 29.97
N PRO A 422 15.27 17.35 31.10
CA PRO A 422 15.37 16.12 31.88
C PRO A 422 13.99 15.58 32.26
N PRO A 423 13.64 14.33 31.88
CA PRO A 423 12.38 13.74 32.27
C PRO A 423 12.39 13.40 33.76
N GLN A 424 11.23 13.45 34.41
CA GLN A 424 11.12 12.97 35.80
C GLN A 424 10.73 11.49 35.77
N ALA A 425 11.49 10.66 36.47
CA ALA A 425 11.16 9.26 36.65
C ALA A 425 9.81 9.14 37.40
N GLY A 426 8.89 8.39 36.81
CA GLY A 426 7.61 8.06 37.41
C GLY A 426 7.64 6.68 38.07
N ARG A 427 6.49 6.03 38.12
CA ARG A 427 6.39 4.69 38.70
C ARG A 427 7.09 3.65 37.83
N GLN A 428 7.98 2.89 38.47
CA GLN A 428 8.64 1.75 37.87
C GLN A 428 8.11 0.45 38.48
N THR A 429 7.93 -0.55 37.62
CA THR A 429 7.57 -1.92 37.99
C THR A 429 8.46 -2.88 37.20
N ALA A 430 8.53 -4.15 37.59
CA ALA A 430 9.28 -5.16 36.85
C ALA A 430 8.86 -5.30 35.37
N ALA A 431 7.66 -4.82 35.00
CA ALA A 431 7.15 -4.92 33.63
C ALA A 431 7.11 -3.57 32.88
N ARG A 432 7.31 -2.42 33.54
CA ARG A 432 7.00 -1.10 32.99
C ARG A 432 7.80 0.03 33.65
N MET A 433 8.22 1.00 32.85
CA MET A 433 8.78 2.28 33.30
C MET A 433 7.85 3.44 32.93
N GLY A 434 7.53 4.30 33.90
CA GLY A 434 6.79 5.54 33.69
C GLY A 434 7.71 6.75 33.72
N PHE A 435 7.45 7.73 32.86
CA PHE A 435 8.16 9.00 32.80
C PHE A 435 7.15 10.16 32.75
N ARG A 436 7.51 11.27 33.40
CA ARG A 436 6.87 12.58 33.19
C ARG A 436 7.79 13.41 32.29
N VAL A 437 7.29 13.73 31.12
CA VAL A 437 7.98 14.48 30.07
C VAL A 437 7.24 15.78 29.84
N SER A 438 7.96 16.91 29.81
CA SER A 438 7.38 18.18 29.41
C SER A 438 6.90 18.13 27.96
N THR A 439 5.72 18.67 27.71
CA THR A 439 5.21 18.84 26.35
C THR A 439 5.87 20.06 25.70
N ASP A 440 6.05 20.01 24.39
CA ASP A 440 6.65 21.09 23.63
C ASP A 440 5.65 21.62 22.59
N PRO A 441 5.24 22.91 22.65
CA PRO A 441 4.30 23.49 21.68
C PRO A 441 4.78 23.46 20.22
N ALA A 442 6.09 23.36 19.98
CA ALA A 442 6.68 23.18 18.65
C ALA A 442 6.76 21.70 18.24
N GLY A 443 6.16 20.79 19.02
CA GLY A 443 6.01 19.38 18.69
C GLY A 443 7.32 18.58 18.71
N TRP A 444 8.30 18.99 19.52
CA TRP A 444 9.58 18.28 19.60
C TRP A 444 9.39 16.86 20.18
N PRO A 445 9.98 15.82 19.55
CA PRO A 445 9.93 14.46 20.08
C PRO A 445 10.93 14.25 21.22
N VAL A 446 10.70 13.20 21.99
CA VAL A 446 11.71 12.50 22.78
C VAL A 446 12.11 11.20 22.09
N LEU A 447 13.30 10.70 22.41
CA LEU A 447 13.80 9.43 21.91
C LEU A 447 13.85 8.40 23.04
N VAL A 448 13.14 7.30 22.86
CA VAL A 448 13.13 6.16 23.78
C VAL A 448 14.14 5.13 23.28
N GLU A 449 15.24 4.95 23.99
CA GLU A 449 16.20 3.87 23.75
C GLU A 449 15.70 2.61 24.47
N LEU A 450 15.39 1.56 23.69
CA LEU A 450 14.91 0.27 24.16
C LEU A 450 16.07 -0.61 24.64
N ALA A 451 15.74 -1.73 25.31
CA ALA A 451 16.73 -2.67 25.84
C ALA A 451 17.66 -3.28 24.78
N ASP A 452 17.22 -3.39 23.53
CA ASP A 452 18.04 -3.86 22.40
C ASP A 452 18.92 -2.76 21.77
N GLY A 453 18.88 -1.53 22.32
CA GLY A 453 19.62 -0.36 21.85
C GLY A 453 18.98 0.36 20.66
N SER A 454 17.84 -0.10 20.16
CA SER A 454 17.05 0.62 19.16
C SER A 454 16.33 1.83 19.76
N PHE A 455 15.96 2.80 18.93
CA PHE A 455 15.34 4.04 19.37
C PHE A 455 13.95 4.22 18.77
N VAL A 456 13.02 4.70 19.59
CA VAL A 456 11.63 5.01 19.19
C VAL A 456 11.36 6.50 19.42
N PRO A 457 11.03 7.28 18.38
CA PRO A 457 10.58 8.65 18.55
C PRO A 457 9.15 8.71 19.08
N VAL A 458 8.93 9.51 20.12
CA VAL A 458 7.60 9.73 20.71
C VAL A 458 7.38 11.22 20.92
N VAL A 459 6.21 11.73 20.55
CA VAL A 459 5.85 13.13 20.80
C VAL A 459 4.94 13.20 22.02
N PRO A 460 5.32 13.89 23.11
CA PRO A 460 4.42 14.15 24.22
C PRO A 460 3.38 15.22 23.84
N TYR A 461 2.10 14.90 24.03
CA TYR A 461 0.99 15.85 23.85
C TYR A 461 0.44 16.29 25.19
N ASP A 462 -0.06 17.53 25.26
CA ASP A 462 -0.75 18.00 26.45
C ASP A 462 -2.07 17.25 26.66
N GLY A 463 -2.41 16.96 27.91
CA GLY A 463 -3.60 16.18 28.28
C GLY A 463 -3.55 14.68 27.97
N LEU A 464 -2.57 14.21 27.17
CA LEU A 464 -2.45 12.80 26.76
C LEU A 464 -1.35 12.05 27.51
N TYR A 465 -1.46 10.73 27.54
CA TYR A 465 -0.34 9.84 27.84
C TYR A 465 -0.05 8.95 26.64
N ALA A 466 1.23 8.61 26.45
CA ALA A 466 1.69 7.69 25.42
C ALA A 466 2.10 6.35 26.05
N VAL A 467 1.79 5.25 25.36
CA VAL A 467 2.27 3.91 25.71
C VAL A 467 3.08 3.35 24.56
N VAL A 468 4.32 2.95 24.86
CA VAL A 468 5.23 2.28 23.92
C VAL A 468 5.44 0.85 24.35
N LYS A 469 5.34 -0.08 23.39
CA LYS A 469 5.72 -1.48 23.60
C LYS A 469 6.33 -2.08 22.36
N GLN A 470 7.43 -2.79 22.55
CA GLN A 470 8.02 -3.65 21.54
C GLN A 470 7.35 -5.04 21.58
N SER A 471 7.04 -5.60 20.41
CA SER A 471 6.54 -6.95 20.27
C SER A 471 7.67 -7.98 20.31
N SER A 472 7.30 -9.25 20.39
CA SER A 472 8.21 -10.38 20.20
C SER A 472 8.83 -10.45 18.80
N THR A 473 8.24 -9.76 17.82
CA THR A 473 8.75 -9.64 16.44
C THR A 473 9.65 -8.41 16.26
N GLY A 474 9.94 -7.66 17.32
CA GLY A 474 10.72 -6.42 17.28
C GLY A 474 9.94 -5.20 16.76
N ASP A 475 8.68 -5.37 16.36
CA ASP A 475 7.82 -4.26 15.94
C ASP A 475 7.42 -3.42 17.16
N VAL A 476 7.44 -2.10 17.01
CA VAL A 476 6.98 -1.20 18.07
C VAL A 476 5.55 -0.76 17.80
N MET A 477 4.75 -0.73 18.86
CA MET A 477 3.42 -0.15 18.88
C MET A 477 3.41 1.06 19.81
N LEU A 478 2.86 2.16 19.30
CA LEU A 478 2.63 3.40 20.01
C LEU A 478 1.12 3.70 20.01
N VAL A 479 0.58 3.97 21.18
CA VAL A 479 -0.83 4.37 21.36
C VAL A 479 -0.90 5.54 22.32
N TYR A 480 -1.81 6.48 22.07
CA TYR A 480 -2.08 7.58 22.96
C TYR A 480 -3.44 7.41 23.63
N GLY A 481 -3.57 7.95 24.84
CA GLY A 481 -4.84 7.97 25.55
C GLY A 481 -5.05 9.28 26.28
N GLU A 482 -6.31 9.70 26.33
CA GLU A 482 -6.77 10.70 27.28
C GLU A 482 -6.93 10.07 28.66
N ARG A 483 -6.64 10.84 29.72
CA ARG A 483 -6.71 10.35 31.10
C ARG A 483 -8.12 9.90 31.51
N ASP A 484 -9.14 10.55 30.97
CA ASP A 484 -10.53 10.36 31.39
C ASP A 484 -11.38 9.56 30.39
N SER A 485 -10.80 9.13 29.25
CA SER A 485 -11.54 8.48 28.17
C SER A 485 -11.06 7.05 27.88
N ARG A 486 -11.51 6.10 28.71
CA ARG A 486 -11.14 4.68 28.57
C ARG A 486 -11.70 4.01 27.32
N ASP A 487 -12.91 4.39 26.90
CA ASP A 487 -13.53 3.79 25.72
C ASP A 487 -12.81 4.25 24.44
N ALA A 488 -12.48 5.54 24.32
CA ALA A 488 -11.71 6.05 23.19
C ALA A 488 -10.32 5.38 23.10
N PHE A 489 -9.65 5.18 24.24
CA PHE A 489 -8.38 4.47 24.29
C PHE A 489 -8.50 3.01 23.83
N ARG A 490 -9.57 2.30 24.22
CA ARG A 490 -9.81 0.91 23.80
C ARG A 490 -10.07 0.82 22.29
N ASP A 491 -10.84 1.76 21.75
CA ASP A 491 -11.17 1.80 20.32
C ASP A 491 -9.93 2.13 19.48
N ALA A 492 -9.10 3.06 19.95
CA ALA A 492 -7.82 3.38 19.35
C ALA A 492 -6.87 2.17 19.35
N LEU A 493 -6.74 1.51 20.50
CA LEU A 493 -5.95 0.31 20.66
C LEU A 493 -6.42 -0.80 19.70
N GLU A 494 -7.73 -1.02 19.57
CA GLU A 494 -8.27 -2.00 18.63
C GLU A 494 -7.86 -1.67 17.18
N ALA A 495 -8.05 -0.43 16.75
CA ALA A 495 -7.70 -0.03 15.39
C ALA A 495 -6.20 -0.11 15.09
N ILE A 496 -5.33 0.29 16.02
CA ILE A 496 -3.88 0.15 15.88
C ILE A 496 -3.50 -1.34 15.78
N THR A 497 -4.14 -2.20 16.58
CA THR A 497 -3.85 -3.64 16.54
C THR A 497 -4.35 -4.29 15.26
N ASP A 498 -5.46 -3.84 14.69
CA ASP A 498 -5.93 -4.29 13.39
C ASP A 498 -5.02 -3.80 12.26
N PHE A 499 -4.51 -2.57 12.35
CA PHE A 499 -3.51 -2.02 11.43
C PHE A 499 -2.22 -2.83 11.46
N ALA A 500 -1.64 -3.02 12.64
CA ALA A 500 -0.41 -3.77 12.80
C ALA A 500 -0.55 -5.24 12.36
N ALA A 501 -1.74 -5.82 12.51
CA ALA A 501 -2.04 -7.17 12.05
C ALA A 501 -2.32 -7.28 10.54
N GLY A 502 -2.32 -6.18 9.79
CA GLY A 502 -2.68 -6.16 8.37
C GLY A 502 -4.14 -6.52 8.10
N ARG A 503 -5.02 -6.43 9.10
CA ARG A 503 -6.45 -6.80 8.99
C ARG A 503 -7.33 -5.69 8.40
N ILE A 504 -6.77 -4.50 8.15
CA ILE A 504 -7.52 -3.37 7.61
C ILE A 504 -7.57 -3.48 6.08
N GLY A 505 -8.43 -4.35 5.55
CA GLY A 505 -8.71 -4.39 4.12
C GLY A 505 -9.33 -3.09 3.59
N PRO A 506 -9.26 -2.80 2.27
CA PRO A 506 -9.91 -1.65 1.64
C PRO A 506 -11.40 -1.53 1.95
N ASP A 507 -12.11 -2.66 2.02
CA ASP A 507 -13.55 -2.69 2.35
C ASP A 507 -13.83 -2.30 3.80
N ARG A 508 -12.84 -2.52 4.70
CA ARG A 508 -12.89 -2.06 6.09
C ARG A 508 -12.28 -0.68 6.27
N LEU A 509 -11.56 -0.16 5.27
CA LEU A 509 -10.88 1.13 5.32
C LEU A 509 -11.86 2.27 5.53
N ALA A 510 -12.98 2.27 4.81
CA ALA A 510 -14.00 3.30 4.91
C ALA A 510 -14.72 3.28 6.28
N ALA A 511 -15.06 2.08 6.78
CA ALA A 511 -15.71 1.86 8.06
C ALA A 511 -14.77 2.09 9.26
N LEU A 512 -13.51 1.69 9.13
CA LEU A 512 -12.49 1.94 10.14
C LEU A 512 -12.12 3.42 10.15
N ALA A 513 -11.91 4.05 8.99
CA ALA A 513 -11.79 5.50 8.93
C ALA A 513 -13.03 6.14 9.58
N ALA A 514 -14.25 5.62 9.36
CA ALA A 514 -15.46 6.09 10.03
C ALA A 514 -15.42 5.99 11.56
N ARG A 515 -14.99 4.85 12.10
CA ARG A 515 -14.85 4.66 13.54
C ARG A 515 -13.72 5.50 14.15
N LEU A 516 -12.58 5.55 13.45
CA LEU A 516 -11.41 6.33 13.84
C LEU A 516 -11.69 7.83 13.85
N ARG A 517 -12.66 8.33 13.07
CA ARG A 517 -13.00 9.75 12.89
C ARG A 517 -13.42 10.50 14.16
N LEU A 518 -13.90 9.83 15.22
CA LEU A 518 -14.36 10.50 16.45
C LEU A 518 -13.24 10.83 17.45
N SER A 519 -12.11 10.11 17.40
CA SER A 519 -11.09 10.15 18.47
C SER A 519 -9.68 10.47 17.96
N LYS A 520 -9.52 11.02 16.75
CA LYS A 520 -8.18 11.24 16.14
C LYS A 520 -7.35 12.31 16.84
N HIS A 521 -8.00 13.31 17.41
CA HIS A 521 -7.34 14.30 18.25
C HIS A 521 -7.06 13.72 19.65
N ALA A 522 -7.86 12.75 20.11
CA ALA A 522 -7.63 12.02 21.35
C ALA A 522 -6.47 11.01 21.25
N ASP A 523 -6.19 10.49 20.05
CA ASP A 523 -5.00 9.69 19.75
C ASP A 523 -4.32 10.14 18.43
N PRO A 524 -3.26 10.96 18.52
CA PRO A 524 -2.48 11.40 17.36
C PRO A 524 -1.88 10.28 16.50
N ALA A 525 -1.60 9.09 17.08
CA ALA A 525 -1.10 7.96 16.31
C ALA A 525 -2.17 7.40 15.36
N LEU A 526 -3.45 7.46 15.75
CA LEU A 526 -4.56 7.19 14.83
C LEU A 526 -4.64 8.23 13.72
N GLY A 527 -4.31 9.49 14.01
CA GLY A 527 -4.18 10.55 13.01
C GLY A 527 -3.16 10.18 11.93
N ALA A 528 -1.97 9.73 12.34
CA ALA A 528 -0.93 9.23 11.42
C ALA A 528 -1.41 8.03 10.60
N ILE A 529 -2.00 7.00 11.23
CA ILE A 529 -2.56 5.84 10.51
C ILE A 529 -3.61 6.29 9.48
N CYS A 530 -4.56 7.13 9.89
CA CYS A 530 -5.59 7.65 8.98
C CYS A 530 -5.03 8.44 7.81
N ALA A 531 -3.91 9.15 7.97
CA ALA A 531 -3.26 9.83 6.85
C ALA A 531 -2.81 8.82 5.78
N HIS A 532 -2.21 7.68 6.18
CA HIS A 532 -1.85 6.60 5.25
C HIS A 532 -3.09 5.99 4.58
N LEU A 533 -4.16 5.76 5.34
CA LEU A 533 -5.41 5.21 4.81
C LEU A 533 -6.06 6.17 3.79
N TYR A 534 -6.12 7.47 4.09
CA TYR A 534 -6.63 8.47 3.16
C TYR A 534 -5.72 8.66 1.96
N ARG A 535 -4.41 8.57 2.15
CA ARG A 535 -3.41 8.65 1.08
C ARG A 535 -3.59 7.52 0.07
N ALA A 536 -3.76 6.28 0.54
CA ALA A 536 -4.04 5.12 -0.32
C ALA A 536 -5.34 5.29 -1.15
N MET A 537 -6.26 6.11 -0.65
CA MET A 537 -7.52 6.50 -1.30
C MET A 537 -7.42 7.80 -2.11
N ALA A 538 -6.25 8.45 -2.16
CA ALA A 538 -6.04 9.78 -2.71
C ALA A 538 -6.98 10.88 -2.13
N ASP A 539 -7.52 10.70 -0.91
CA ASP A 539 -8.41 11.67 -0.25
C ASP A 539 -7.58 12.70 0.55
N PHE A 540 -6.84 13.54 -0.17
CA PHE A 540 -5.97 14.58 0.39
C PHE A 540 -6.73 15.61 1.22
N ASP A 541 -7.94 15.93 0.77
CA ASP A 541 -8.83 16.84 1.47
C ASP A 541 -9.14 16.32 2.88
N SER A 542 -9.39 15.02 3.05
CA SER A 542 -9.60 14.43 4.38
C SER A 542 -8.33 14.46 5.25
N ILE A 543 -7.13 14.37 4.66
CA ILE A 543 -5.87 14.54 5.40
C ILE A 543 -5.72 16.00 5.88
N ARG A 544 -6.03 16.98 5.01
CA ARG A 544 -5.94 18.41 5.33
C ARG A 544 -6.99 18.86 6.35
N ARG A 545 -8.25 18.41 6.22
CA ARG A 545 -9.28 18.63 7.25
C ARG A 545 -8.88 18.04 8.60
N MET A 546 -8.21 16.89 8.59
CA MET A 546 -7.66 16.29 9.81
C MET A 546 -6.52 17.11 10.39
N ALA A 547 -5.61 17.65 9.58
CA ALA A 547 -4.59 18.60 10.03
C ALA A 547 -5.24 19.85 10.68
N TYR A 548 -6.26 20.43 10.05
CA TYR A 548 -7.03 21.54 10.61
C TYR A 548 -7.67 21.18 11.96
N LEU A 549 -8.20 19.96 12.10
CA LEU A 549 -8.80 19.52 13.37
C LEU A 549 -7.78 19.46 14.51
N PHE A 550 -6.53 19.05 14.26
CA PHE A 550 -5.47 19.13 15.27
C PHE A 550 -5.26 20.59 15.73
N VAL A 551 -5.20 21.53 14.79
CA VAL A 551 -5.08 22.97 15.10
C VAL A 551 -6.27 23.49 15.91
N ALA A 552 -7.49 23.13 15.51
CA ALA A 552 -8.71 23.53 16.21
C ALA A 552 -8.76 23.02 17.67
N ASN A 553 -8.02 21.95 17.98
CA ASN A 553 -7.87 21.40 19.33
C ASN A 553 -6.56 21.85 20.03
N GLY A 554 -5.81 22.81 19.46
CA GLY A 554 -4.56 23.30 20.04
C GLY A 554 -3.42 22.28 20.01
N GLN A 555 -3.48 21.30 19.11
CA GLN A 555 -2.51 20.21 19.00
C GLN A 555 -1.58 20.39 17.80
N ALA A 556 -0.32 20.01 17.98
CA ALA A 556 0.63 19.93 16.86
C ALA A 556 0.25 18.78 15.90
N VAL A 557 0.38 19.02 14.60
CA VAL A 557 -0.02 18.08 13.55
C VAL A 557 1.01 16.95 13.43
N PRO A 558 0.63 15.66 13.50
CA PRO A 558 1.57 14.55 13.34
C PRO A 558 2.38 14.63 12.04
N PHE A 559 3.66 14.23 12.09
CA PHE A 559 4.57 14.29 10.95
C PHE A 559 3.99 13.63 9.68
N ASP A 560 3.42 12.43 9.80
CA ASP A 560 2.80 11.70 8.67
C ASP A 560 1.60 12.44 8.08
N VAL A 561 0.83 13.17 8.90
CA VAL A 561 -0.29 13.98 8.42
C VAL A 561 0.22 15.14 7.58
N ALA A 562 1.28 15.83 8.05
CA ALA A 562 1.94 16.88 7.30
C ALA A 562 2.53 16.36 5.97
N LEU A 563 3.27 15.26 6.04
CA LEU A 563 3.97 14.63 4.91
C LEU A 563 2.99 14.15 3.84
N LEU A 564 2.00 13.35 4.22
CA LEU A 564 1.07 12.70 3.28
C LEU A 564 -0.03 13.64 2.79
N GLY A 565 -0.30 14.73 3.53
CA GLY A 565 -1.17 15.80 3.08
C GLY A 565 -0.57 16.66 1.97
N ALA A 566 0.74 16.49 1.69
CA ALA A 566 1.52 17.28 0.74
C ALA A 566 1.29 18.80 0.95
N MET A 567 1.37 19.21 2.21
CA MET A 567 1.19 20.59 2.65
C MET A 567 2.55 21.30 2.73
N ASP A 568 2.57 22.61 2.48
CA ASP A 568 3.80 23.39 2.50
C ASP A 568 4.37 23.49 3.92
N VAL A 569 5.68 23.29 4.02
CA VAL A 569 6.41 23.38 5.28
C VAL A 569 7.50 24.43 5.18
N VAL A 570 7.49 25.37 6.14
CA VAL A 570 8.53 26.38 6.29
C VAL A 570 9.37 26.04 7.52
N ARG A 571 10.69 26.07 7.36
CA ARG A 571 11.64 25.91 8.46
C ARG A 571 12.06 27.27 9.01
N GLY A 572 11.80 27.50 10.28
CA GLY A 572 12.26 28.67 11.03
C GLY A 572 13.77 28.62 11.30
N ARG A 573 14.36 29.76 11.66
CA ARG A 573 15.81 29.86 11.96
C ARG A 573 16.25 29.03 13.17
N ASP A 574 15.32 28.75 14.07
CA ASP A 574 15.48 27.93 15.27
C ASP A 574 15.20 26.43 15.02
N GLY A 575 15.02 26.04 13.75
CA GLY A 575 14.70 24.67 13.36
C GLY A 575 13.25 24.26 13.61
N THR A 576 12.38 25.20 14.03
CA THR A 576 10.94 24.94 14.12
C THR A 576 10.35 24.72 12.73
N LEU A 577 9.39 23.81 12.62
CA LEU A 577 8.67 23.53 11.38
C LEU A 577 7.25 24.05 11.51
N THR A 578 6.88 24.96 10.61
CA THR A 578 5.53 25.50 10.48
C THR A 578 4.87 24.94 9.24
N LEU A 579 3.72 24.30 9.44
CA LEU A 579 2.88 23.73 8.40
C LEU A 579 1.84 24.76 7.96
N ALA A 580 1.72 24.99 6.66
CA ALA A 580 0.60 25.73 6.07
C ALA A 580 -0.50 24.74 5.66
N ILE A 581 -1.67 24.85 6.31
CA ILE A 581 -2.84 24.02 6.03
C ILE A 581 -3.76 24.82 5.10
N PRO A 582 -4.00 24.38 3.85
CA PRO A 582 -4.85 25.09 2.92
C PRO A 582 -6.33 24.98 3.32
N ALA A 583 -7.15 25.94 2.88
CA ALA A 583 -8.60 25.82 2.98
C ALA A 583 -9.09 24.61 2.18
N VAL A 584 -10.15 23.96 2.68
CA VAL A 584 -10.79 22.85 1.99
C VAL A 584 -12.27 23.17 1.84
N LYS A 585 -12.82 23.04 0.64
CA LYS A 585 -14.24 23.31 0.36
C LYS A 585 -15.13 22.23 0.98
N ALA A 586 -16.41 22.55 1.19
CA ALA A 586 -17.39 21.54 1.56
C ALA A 586 -17.62 20.54 0.41
N ARG A 587 -17.94 19.28 0.72
CA ARG A 587 -18.29 18.25 -0.27
C ARG A 587 -19.66 17.66 0.01
N ASN A 588 -20.36 17.24 -1.06
CA ASN A 588 -21.68 16.62 -0.94
C ASN A 588 -21.57 15.28 -0.21
N ARG A 589 -22.58 14.98 0.62
CA ARG A 589 -22.71 13.66 1.24
C ARG A 589 -23.12 12.66 0.15
N PRO A 590 -22.45 11.50 0.01
CA PRO A 590 -22.85 10.47 -0.95
C PRO A 590 -24.26 9.97 -0.65
N ASP A 591 -25.04 9.68 -1.70
CA ASP A 591 -26.36 9.06 -1.55
C ASP A 591 -26.25 7.72 -0.82
N GLY A 592 -27.04 7.54 0.25
CA GLY A 592 -27.01 6.35 1.09
C GLY A 592 -25.96 6.34 2.22
N ALA A 593 -25.08 7.36 2.30
CA ALA A 593 -24.11 7.49 3.38
C ALA A 593 -24.69 8.31 4.56
N SER A 594 -25.70 7.78 5.26
CA SER A 594 -26.32 8.47 6.41
C SER A 594 -25.40 8.68 7.62
N GLU A 595 -24.15 8.18 7.57
CA GLU A 595 -23.24 8.10 8.73
C GLU A 595 -21.96 8.95 8.60
N LEU A 596 -21.78 9.77 7.55
CA LEU A 596 -20.57 10.61 7.46
C LEU A 596 -20.64 11.82 8.40
N PRO A 597 -19.74 11.97 9.39
CA PRO A 597 -19.71 13.12 10.30
C PRO A 597 -19.43 14.43 9.56
N ASP A 598 -19.95 15.52 10.12
CA ASP A 598 -19.91 16.85 9.49
C ASP A 598 -18.49 17.30 9.11
N PHE A 599 -17.48 17.04 9.94
CA PHE A 599 -16.11 17.52 9.64
C PHE A 599 -15.50 16.95 8.34
N VAL A 600 -16.02 15.84 7.80
CA VAL A 600 -15.53 15.24 6.55
C VAL A 600 -16.16 15.89 5.31
N ILE A 601 -17.28 16.57 5.50
CA ILE A 601 -18.08 17.20 4.45
C ILE A 601 -18.08 18.72 4.58
N CYS A 602 -17.79 19.26 5.75
CA CYS A 602 -17.68 20.69 6.00
C CYS A 602 -16.43 21.28 5.36
N SER A 603 -16.51 22.58 5.06
CA SER A 603 -15.33 23.35 4.71
C SER A 603 -14.44 23.58 5.93
N THR A 604 -13.13 23.69 5.69
CA THR A 604 -12.16 24.17 6.67
C THR A 604 -11.47 25.41 6.12
N PRO A 605 -11.22 26.45 6.94
CA PRO A 605 -10.43 27.60 6.52
C PRO A 605 -8.94 27.23 6.43
N GLU A 606 -8.14 28.15 5.88
CA GLU A 606 -6.68 28.08 5.98
C GLU A 606 -6.23 28.20 7.45
N ALA A 607 -5.13 27.51 7.79
CA ALA A 607 -4.55 27.55 9.12
C ALA A 607 -3.03 27.34 9.09
N GLN A 608 -2.36 27.63 10.20
CA GLN A 608 -0.96 27.28 10.42
C GLN A 608 -0.82 26.39 11.65
N ALA A 609 0.17 25.50 11.63
CA ALA A 609 0.38 24.56 12.73
C ALA A 609 1.87 24.26 12.98
N SER A 610 2.20 23.94 14.23
CA SER A 610 3.43 23.22 14.57
C SER A 610 3.33 21.76 14.11
N ILE A 611 4.48 21.18 13.74
CA ILE A 611 4.57 19.76 13.39
C ILE A 611 5.09 18.94 14.57
N ALA A 612 4.35 17.89 14.91
CA ALA A 612 4.68 16.93 15.93
C ALA A 612 5.61 15.83 15.39
N GLY A 613 6.85 15.83 15.88
CA GLY A 613 7.91 14.91 15.48
C GLY A 613 8.86 15.52 14.45
N ARG A 614 9.96 14.80 14.18
CA ARG A 614 11.01 15.21 13.22
C ARG A 614 11.35 14.12 12.19
N CYS A 615 10.57 13.04 12.19
CA CYS A 615 10.62 11.97 11.22
C CYS A 615 9.23 11.32 11.12
N PRO A 616 8.97 10.49 10.10
CA PRO A 616 7.75 9.69 10.05
C PRO A 616 7.55 8.87 11.32
N TRP A 617 6.33 8.84 11.84
CA TRP A 617 5.93 8.04 12.98
C TRP A 617 5.67 6.60 12.57
N LEU A 618 5.08 6.40 11.39
CA LEU A 618 4.91 5.09 10.79
C LEU A 618 6.10 4.76 9.90
N ALA A 619 6.54 3.51 10.00
CA ALA A 619 7.64 2.98 9.22
C ALA A 619 7.42 3.15 7.69
N SER A 620 6.17 3.01 7.23
CA SER A 620 5.77 3.21 5.84
C SER A 620 5.94 4.65 5.36
N GLY A 621 5.96 5.64 6.27
CA GLY A 621 6.15 7.04 5.91
C GLY A 621 7.55 7.35 5.38
N TRP A 622 8.53 6.48 5.66
CA TRP A 622 9.90 6.62 5.16
C TRP A 622 10.04 6.42 3.64
N ASP A 623 9.04 5.81 2.98
CA ASP A 623 9.04 5.70 1.52
C ASP A 623 8.76 7.04 0.82
N PHE A 624 8.28 8.04 1.56
CA PHE A 624 8.05 9.40 1.05
C PHE A 624 9.19 10.37 1.37
N VAL A 625 10.27 9.87 1.97
CA VAL A 625 11.40 10.68 2.43
C VAL A 625 12.54 10.75 1.42
N THR A 626 12.76 9.67 0.65
CA THR A 626 13.93 9.53 -0.24
C THR A 626 13.86 10.39 -1.49
N ASP A 627 12.65 10.75 -1.90
CA ASP A 627 12.41 11.58 -3.08
C ASP A 627 11.35 12.64 -2.73
N PRO A 628 11.71 13.68 -1.97
CA PRO A 628 10.74 14.67 -1.53
C PRO A 628 10.37 15.67 -2.61
N ARG A 629 9.14 16.17 -2.53
CA ARG A 629 8.68 17.30 -3.34
C ARG A 629 9.14 18.60 -2.72
N ARG A 630 9.18 19.66 -3.54
CA ARG A 630 9.53 21.01 -3.07
C ARG A 630 8.75 21.46 -1.84
N ALA A 631 7.43 21.20 -1.82
CA ALA A 631 6.54 21.54 -0.70
C ALA A 631 6.93 20.88 0.64
N THR A 632 7.41 19.63 0.59
CA THR A 632 7.77 18.82 1.76
C THR A 632 9.28 18.64 1.94
N ALA A 633 10.11 19.23 1.08
CA ALA A 633 11.56 19.09 1.13
C ALA A 633 12.12 19.56 2.48
N ALA A 634 11.63 20.69 2.99
CA ALA A 634 12.01 21.21 4.31
C ALA A 634 11.62 20.29 5.47
N LEU A 635 10.55 19.49 5.30
CA LEU A 635 10.04 18.56 6.31
C LEU A 635 10.93 17.33 6.46
N VAL A 636 11.49 16.82 5.36
CA VAL A 636 12.25 15.55 5.35
C VAL A 636 13.75 15.74 5.14
N GLU A 637 14.22 16.98 5.12
CA GLU A 637 15.64 17.31 5.01
C GLU A 637 16.49 16.53 6.02
N GLY A 638 17.52 15.83 5.52
CA GLY A 638 18.42 15.01 6.33
C GLY A 638 17.91 13.62 6.69
N LEU A 639 16.68 13.24 6.32
CA LEU A 639 16.14 11.91 6.68
C LEU A 639 16.45 10.83 5.61
N ALA A 640 16.66 11.21 4.35
CA ALA A 640 16.82 10.27 3.23
C ALA A 640 17.98 9.28 3.42
N GLU A 641 19.07 9.70 4.05
CA GLU A 641 20.25 8.85 4.30
C GLU A 641 19.97 7.68 5.26
N HIS A 642 18.98 7.81 6.13
CA HIS A 642 18.59 6.76 7.08
C HIS A 642 17.48 5.85 6.55
N ALA A 643 16.78 6.27 5.50
CA ALA A 643 15.57 5.59 5.04
C ALA A 643 15.81 4.11 4.67
N ALA A 644 16.99 3.75 4.15
CA ALA A 644 17.31 2.38 3.79
C ALA A 644 17.46 1.43 5.00
N GLU A 645 17.77 1.97 6.18
CA GLU A 645 18.02 1.19 7.40
C GLU A 645 16.75 0.99 8.24
N ILE A 646 15.71 1.78 7.98
CA ILE A 646 14.46 1.70 8.73
C ILE A 646 13.62 0.51 8.25
N ARG A 647 13.21 -0.35 9.19
CA ARG A 647 12.28 -1.42 8.90
C ARG A 647 10.91 -0.86 8.51
N ARG A 648 10.28 -1.40 7.46
CA ARG A 648 8.99 -0.93 6.90
C ARG A 648 7.73 -1.51 7.55
N SER A 649 7.78 -1.89 8.82
CA SER A 649 6.61 -2.41 9.53
C SER A 649 6.39 -1.71 10.87
N GLY A 650 5.11 -1.47 11.20
CA GLY A 650 4.71 -0.84 12.46
C GLY A 650 5.09 0.64 12.54
N PHE A 651 5.41 1.08 13.74
CA PHE A 651 5.95 2.43 14.00
C PHE A 651 7.45 2.48 13.74
N THR A 652 7.97 3.68 13.52
CA THR A 652 9.39 3.91 13.28
C THR A 652 10.23 3.40 14.46
N VAL A 653 11.18 2.52 14.12
CA VAL A 653 12.24 2.07 15.01
C VAL A 653 13.56 2.41 14.33
N LEU A 654 14.34 3.27 14.97
CA LEU A 654 15.64 3.70 14.49
C LEU A 654 16.71 2.72 14.99
N PRO A 655 17.62 2.26 14.13
CA PRO A 655 18.83 1.58 14.56
C PRO A 655 19.63 2.43 15.56
N ALA A 656 20.44 1.78 16.39
CA ALA A 656 21.18 2.44 17.46
C ALA A 656 22.05 3.62 16.97
N GLU A 657 22.65 3.49 15.79
CA GLU A 657 23.48 4.54 15.18
C GLU A 657 22.63 5.74 14.73
N ALA A 658 21.61 5.51 13.90
CA ALA A 658 20.68 6.55 13.46
C ALA A 658 19.98 7.25 14.65
N GLY A 659 19.57 6.50 15.68
CA GLY A 659 18.96 7.06 16.88
C GLY A 659 19.88 8.04 17.64
N ARG A 660 21.18 7.72 17.75
CA ARG A 660 22.16 8.63 18.35
C ARG A 660 22.43 9.86 17.49
N GLN A 661 22.49 9.70 16.17
CA GLN A 661 22.64 10.82 15.24
C GLN A 661 21.45 11.78 15.34
N PHE A 662 20.22 11.26 15.40
CA PHE A 662 19.02 12.08 15.61
C PHE A 662 18.99 12.75 16.97
N ALA A 663 19.39 12.05 18.04
CA ALA A 663 19.51 12.67 19.35
C ALA A 663 20.43 13.90 19.32
N GLN A 664 21.58 13.80 18.64
CA GLN A 664 22.51 14.92 18.46
C GLN A 664 21.90 16.05 17.60
N GLN A 665 21.33 15.71 16.45
CA GLN A 665 20.74 16.69 15.53
C GLN A 665 19.56 17.46 16.17
N TRP A 666 18.78 16.79 17.03
CA TRP A 666 17.62 17.38 17.71
C TRP A 666 17.97 18.02 19.05
N GLY A 667 19.24 18.01 19.45
CA GLY A 667 19.72 18.58 20.71
C GLY A 667 19.12 17.90 21.95
N LEU A 668 18.93 16.58 21.89
CA LEU A 668 18.46 15.77 23.03
C LEU A 668 19.66 15.38 23.91
N THR A 669 19.49 15.50 25.22
CA THR A 669 20.50 15.04 26.17
C THR A 669 20.28 13.56 26.51
N PRO A 670 21.37 12.78 26.70
CA PRO A 670 21.26 11.42 27.22
C PRO A 670 20.62 11.41 28.62
N PRO A 671 20.05 10.25 29.03
CA PRO A 671 19.40 10.06 30.33
C PRO A 671 20.33 10.24 31.54
#